data_AF-A0A182PH60-F1
#
_entry.id   AF-A0A182PH60-F1
#
_cell.length_a   1.000
_cell.length_b   1.000
_cell.length_c   1.000
_cell.angle_alpha   90.00
_cell.angle_beta   90.00
_cell.angle_gamma   90.00
#
_symmetry.space_group_name_H-M   'P 1'
#
loop_
_entity.id
_entity.type
_entity.pdbx_description
1 polymer ?
#
loop_
_entity_poly.entity_id
_entity_poly.type
_entity_poly.pdbx_seq_one_letter_code
_entity_poly.pdbx_strand_id
1 'polypeptide(L)'
;MSKFSYLQNGKPSNGVSNGAPHTNGHHHPHQNGHSSVNRNGVDSDAAYQQKSAVASGPFHMPRTEHVGYTYDTLQEIANYLLERTDLRPKVGIICGSGLGTLAEQLTDVDSFDYETIPHFPVSTVAGHVGRLVFGYLAGVPVMCMQGRFHHYEGYPLAKCAMPVRVMHLIGCTHLIATNAAGGANPKYRVGDIMLIKDHINLMGFAGNNPLQGPNDERFGPRFFGMANTYDPKLNQQAKVIARQIGIENELREGVYTCLGGPNFETVAEVKMLAMLGVDAIGMSTVHEIITARHCGMTCFAFSLITNMCTMSYEEEEEHCHDSIVGVGKNREKTLGEFVSRIVKHIHYEAKNYGSYEMVQEIATYLLDRTRIRPLCGIICGSGLGCLADQLTDVESFDYETIPHFPVSTVAGHKGRLVFGYLAGVPVLCMQGRFHYYEGYSLAKCSMPVRVMRLVGCTHLIATNAAGAINGNFHVGDIMLIKDHINLMGFAGNCPLLGANDERFGPRFLGMAKAYDPALLQVAKEAANRVPGLQSILREGVYCCVGGPNFETVAEGRLMATLGVDAIGMSTVHEIITARHCGMTCFAFSLITNMCTMSYEEEEEHCHETFVDVGRQLEGRICELVTRVVATIRESNGHKE
;
A
#
# COMPACT_ATOMS: atom_id res chain seq x y z
N MET A 1 21.60 9.49 -47.62
CA MET A 1 21.08 8.75 -48.79
C MET A 1 20.19 7.64 -48.21
N SER A 2 18.93 7.41 -48.59
CA SER A 2 18.17 7.81 -49.77
C SER A 2 16.69 8.17 -49.44
N LYS A 3 16.25 9.33 -49.94
CA LYS A 3 14.89 9.73 -50.41
C LYS A 3 13.61 9.30 -49.64
N PHE A 4 12.91 10.31 -49.13
CA PHE A 4 11.44 10.41 -49.08
C PHE A 4 10.99 11.65 -49.87
N SER A 5 9.91 11.58 -50.66
CA SER A 5 9.33 12.77 -51.33
C SER A 5 7.93 12.53 -51.92
N TYR A 6 7.03 13.52 -51.76
CA TYR A 6 5.70 13.72 -52.40
C TYR A 6 4.59 12.72 -52.02
N LEU A 7 3.35 13.14 -51.72
CA LEU A 7 2.47 14.02 -52.52
C LEU A 7 1.55 14.96 -51.69
N GLN A 8 0.88 15.88 -52.39
CA GLN A 8 0.01 16.95 -51.86
C GLN A 8 -1.44 16.83 -52.35
N ASN A 9 -2.36 17.43 -51.58
CA ASN A 9 -3.66 18.03 -51.96
C ASN A 9 -4.81 17.16 -52.51
N GLY A 10 -5.98 17.30 -51.87
CA GLY A 10 -7.30 16.99 -52.41
C GLY A 10 -8.42 17.65 -51.60
N LYS A 11 -9.23 18.53 -52.23
CA LYS A 11 -10.47 19.09 -51.65
C LYS A 11 -11.66 18.16 -51.97
N PRO A 12 -12.67 18.01 -51.09
CA PRO A 12 -13.94 17.40 -51.45
C PRO A 12 -14.95 18.41 -52.01
N SER A 13 -15.92 17.91 -52.79
CA SER A 13 -16.98 18.66 -53.50
C SER A 13 -18.39 18.37 -52.94
N ASN A 14 -19.34 19.28 -53.18
CA ASN A 14 -20.73 19.27 -52.66
C ASN A 14 -21.70 18.30 -53.36
N GLY A 15 -22.81 17.94 -52.68
CA GLY A 15 -24.10 17.56 -53.30
C GLY A 15 -24.88 16.45 -52.55
N VAL A 16 -25.90 16.72 -51.69
CA VAL A 16 -27.35 17.01 -51.99
C VAL A 16 -28.12 15.70 -52.35
N SER A 17 -29.28 15.30 -51.78
CA SER A 17 -30.28 15.90 -50.85
C SER A 17 -31.31 14.89 -50.26
N ASN A 18 -32.21 15.41 -49.39
CA ASN A 18 -33.54 14.90 -48.93
C ASN A 18 -33.55 14.12 -47.58
N GLY A 19 -34.38 14.46 -46.58
CA GLY A 19 -35.36 15.57 -46.46
C GLY A 19 -35.84 15.80 -45.01
N ALA A 20 -36.51 16.94 -44.77
CA ALA A 20 -37.10 17.38 -43.49
C ALA A 20 -38.60 16.93 -43.37
N PRO A 21 -39.39 17.19 -42.29
CA PRO A 21 -39.27 18.13 -41.14
C PRO A 21 -39.47 17.44 -39.75
N HIS A 22 -39.56 18.04 -38.55
CA HIS A 22 -39.99 19.37 -38.04
C HIS A 22 -39.34 19.69 -36.65
N THR A 23 -39.07 20.98 -36.36
CA THR A 23 -39.15 21.76 -35.06
C THR A 23 -38.89 21.10 -33.68
N ASN A 24 -38.39 21.75 -32.62
CA ASN A 24 -37.80 23.08 -32.33
C ASN A 24 -37.20 23.03 -30.90
N GLY A 25 -36.19 23.85 -30.56
CA GLY A 25 -35.75 23.99 -29.15
C GLY A 25 -34.44 24.79 -28.99
N HIS A 26 -34.51 25.98 -28.38
CA HIS A 26 -33.38 26.91 -28.25
C HIS A 26 -32.49 26.63 -27.02
N HIS A 27 -31.17 26.89 -27.16
CA HIS A 27 -30.45 27.84 -26.30
C HIS A 27 -29.03 28.15 -26.83
N HIS A 28 -28.66 29.44 -26.90
CA HIS A 28 -27.26 29.88 -26.87
C HIS A 28 -27.16 31.32 -26.28
N PRO A 29 -25.98 31.71 -25.72
CA PRO A 29 -25.78 32.92 -24.92
C PRO A 29 -25.19 34.10 -25.72
N HIS A 30 -24.98 35.27 -25.08
CA HIS A 30 -23.88 36.26 -25.29
C HIS A 30 -24.09 37.43 -24.28
N GLN A 31 -23.14 37.79 -23.41
CA GLN A 31 -21.95 38.68 -23.54
C GLN A 31 -22.16 40.21 -23.39
N ASN A 32 -21.44 40.76 -22.40
CA ASN A 32 -20.69 42.04 -22.33
C ASN A 32 -21.22 43.39 -22.88
N GLY A 33 -21.06 44.46 -22.09
CA GLY A 33 -20.90 45.83 -22.63
C GLY A 33 -20.99 47.01 -21.62
N HIS A 34 -19.84 47.65 -21.33
CA HIS A 34 -19.57 49.07 -20.97
C HIS A 34 -20.61 49.92 -20.16
N SER A 35 -20.18 50.75 -19.20
CA SER A 35 -19.54 52.05 -19.50
C SER A 35 -19.15 52.85 -18.23
N SER A 36 -18.34 53.90 -18.40
CA SER A 36 -17.83 54.78 -17.35
C SER A 36 -18.32 56.23 -17.51
N VAL A 37 -18.60 56.94 -16.40
CA VAL A 37 -18.79 58.40 -16.38
C VAL A 37 -18.18 58.98 -15.10
N ASN A 38 -17.50 60.12 -15.24
CA ASN A 38 -16.86 60.88 -14.16
C ASN A 38 -17.37 62.34 -14.21
N ARG A 39 -17.60 63.01 -13.07
CA ARG A 39 -17.95 64.45 -12.98
C ARG A 39 -17.44 65.10 -11.68
N ASN A 40 -16.84 66.29 -11.82
CA ASN A 40 -16.25 67.10 -10.73
C ASN A 40 -17.11 68.35 -10.39
N GLY A 41 -16.90 68.94 -9.21
CA GLY A 41 -17.22 70.34 -8.83
C GLY A 41 -17.58 70.49 -7.33
N VAL A 42 -16.80 71.16 -6.44
CA VAL A 42 -16.53 72.62 -6.29
C VAL A 42 -17.72 73.35 -5.63
N ASP A 43 -17.63 74.09 -4.50
CA ASP A 43 -16.49 74.69 -3.76
C ASP A 43 -16.78 75.00 -2.24
N SER A 44 -15.79 75.63 -1.55
CA SER A 44 -15.87 76.64 -0.44
C SER A 44 -15.44 76.33 1.02
N ASP A 45 -14.53 77.19 1.52
CA ASP A 45 -13.95 77.26 2.88
C ASP A 45 -14.77 78.10 3.89
N ALA A 46 -14.66 77.79 5.19
CA ALA A 46 -14.56 78.81 6.26
C ALA A 46 -14.03 78.22 7.59
N ALA A 47 -13.06 78.91 8.21
CA ALA A 47 -12.32 78.45 9.38
C ALA A 47 -13.03 78.64 10.74
N TYR A 48 -12.65 77.81 11.73
CA TYR A 48 -12.47 78.28 13.10
C TYR A 48 -11.35 77.51 13.81
N GLN A 49 -10.33 78.20 14.32
CA GLN A 49 -9.30 77.64 15.20
C GLN A 49 -9.45 78.21 16.62
N GLN A 50 -9.67 77.36 17.62
CA GLN A 50 -9.08 77.57 18.94
C GLN A 50 -8.91 76.26 19.71
N LYS A 51 -7.96 76.25 20.66
CA LYS A 51 -7.35 75.04 21.23
C LYS A 51 -8.04 74.52 22.50
N SER A 52 -7.82 73.22 22.72
CA SER A 52 -7.75 72.48 24.00
C SER A 52 -9.01 72.38 24.88
N ALA A 53 -9.60 71.18 24.91
CA ALA A 53 -9.63 70.35 26.12
C ALA A 53 -9.77 68.86 25.76
N VAL A 54 -9.17 68.00 26.58
CA VAL A 54 -9.05 66.54 26.45
C VAL A 54 -10.40 65.81 26.32
N ALA A 55 -10.60 65.00 25.28
CA ALA A 55 -11.58 63.90 25.27
C ALA A 55 -11.25 62.84 24.19
N SER A 56 -11.28 61.55 24.61
CA SER A 56 -11.45 60.32 23.80
C SER A 56 -10.83 60.26 22.39
N GLY A 57 -9.72 59.52 22.25
CA GLY A 57 -9.17 59.13 20.95
C GLY A 57 -10.06 58.16 20.15
N PRO A 58 -9.71 57.87 18.88
CA PRO A 58 -10.46 56.95 18.04
C PRO A 58 -10.48 55.54 18.65
N PHE A 59 -11.61 54.85 18.51
CA PHE A 59 -11.85 53.52 19.04
C PHE A 59 -10.82 52.52 18.48
N HIS A 60 -9.73 52.31 19.22
CA HIS A 60 -8.72 51.32 18.88
C HIS A 60 -9.29 49.95 19.24
N MET A 61 -9.97 49.32 18.27
CA MET A 61 -10.21 47.87 18.34
C MET A 61 -8.85 47.24 18.61
N PRO A 62 -8.67 46.53 19.76
CA PRO A 62 -7.47 45.76 19.93
C PRO A 62 -7.46 44.77 18.78
N ARG A 63 -6.43 44.85 17.92
CA ARG A 63 -6.09 43.70 17.11
C ARG A 63 -5.86 42.59 18.13
N THR A 64 -6.66 41.54 18.09
CA THR A 64 -6.27 40.29 18.72
C THR A 64 -4.91 39.97 18.16
N GLU A 65 -3.87 40.11 19.00
CA GLU A 65 -2.56 39.56 18.67
C GLU A 65 -2.82 38.09 18.37
N HIS A 66 -2.65 37.69 17.11
CA HIS A 66 -2.76 36.30 16.74
C HIS A 66 -1.58 35.60 17.42
N VAL A 67 -1.85 35.02 18.60
CA VAL A 67 -0.92 34.16 19.35
C VAL A 67 -0.77 32.84 18.59
N GLY A 68 -0.17 32.94 17.42
CA GLY A 68 0.08 31.86 16.48
C GLY A 68 1.57 31.56 16.42
N TYR A 69 1.91 30.27 16.40
CA TYR A 69 3.27 29.84 16.12
C TYR A 69 3.60 30.18 14.67
N THR A 70 4.65 30.96 14.45
CA THR A 70 5.17 31.22 13.09
C THR A 70 5.88 29.98 12.55
N TYR A 71 6.00 29.84 11.23
CA TYR A 71 6.81 28.76 10.64
C TYR A 71 8.23 28.75 11.23
N ASP A 72 8.82 29.92 11.40
CA ASP A 72 10.22 30.05 11.83
C ASP A 72 10.38 29.60 13.30
N THR A 73 9.40 29.91 14.17
CA THR A 73 9.31 29.34 15.53
C THR A 73 9.16 27.82 15.51
N LEU A 74 8.37 27.27 14.58
CA LEU A 74 8.19 25.81 14.48
C LEU A 74 9.45 25.11 13.95
N GLN A 75 10.19 25.77 13.06
CA GLN A 75 11.48 25.33 12.57
C GLN A 75 12.56 25.40 13.65
N GLU A 76 12.55 26.41 14.51
CA GLU A 76 13.41 26.51 15.69
C GLU A 76 13.21 25.31 16.64
N ILE A 77 11.96 24.94 16.93
CA ILE A 77 11.64 23.76 17.75
C ILE A 77 12.14 22.47 17.08
N ALA A 78 11.91 22.32 15.77
CA ALA A 78 12.40 21.16 15.01
C ALA A 78 13.94 21.08 15.03
N ASN A 79 14.64 22.20 14.86
CA ASN A 79 16.10 22.27 14.90
C ASN A 79 16.63 21.93 16.30
N TYR A 80 16.03 22.49 17.36
CA TYR A 80 16.38 22.19 18.75
C TYR A 80 16.36 20.68 19.02
N LEU A 81 15.35 19.98 18.54
CA LEU A 81 15.25 18.52 18.66
C LEU A 81 16.29 17.80 17.78
N LEU A 82 16.41 18.16 16.50
CA LEU A 82 17.33 17.53 15.54
C LEU A 82 18.83 17.68 15.88
N GLU A 83 19.19 18.71 16.65
CA GLU A 83 20.53 18.92 17.22
C GLU A 83 20.84 17.98 18.40
N ARG A 84 19.82 17.37 19.01
CA ARG A 84 19.90 16.61 20.28
C ARG A 84 19.50 15.14 20.15
N THR A 85 19.18 14.70 18.93
CA THR A 85 18.96 13.29 18.57
C THR A 85 19.53 13.04 17.19
N ASP A 86 20.14 11.86 16.97
CA ASP A 86 20.55 11.42 15.64
C ASP A 86 19.40 10.75 14.86
N LEU A 87 18.28 10.42 15.53
CA LEU A 87 17.15 9.76 14.88
C LEU A 87 16.46 10.69 13.87
N ARG A 88 16.10 10.14 12.70
CA ARG A 88 15.38 10.85 11.63
C ARG A 88 14.07 10.11 11.30
N PRO A 89 13.07 10.17 12.20
CA PRO A 89 11.86 9.37 12.11
C PRO A 89 11.03 9.71 10.87
N LYS A 90 10.27 8.70 10.38
CA LYS A 90 9.28 8.89 9.31
C LYS A 90 7.83 8.76 9.77
N VAL A 91 7.63 8.32 11.01
CA VAL A 91 6.33 8.18 11.65
C VAL A 91 6.33 8.97 12.95
N GLY A 92 5.40 9.91 13.06
CA GLY A 92 4.99 10.50 14.34
C GLY A 92 3.85 9.68 14.96
N ILE A 93 3.89 9.48 16.27
CA ILE A 93 2.86 8.77 17.03
C ILE A 93 2.35 9.70 18.15
N ILE A 94 1.03 9.80 18.34
CA ILE A 94 0.41 10.54 19.45
C ILE A 94 -0.39 9.59 20.32
N CYS A 95 0.06 9.38 21.55
CA CYS A 95 -0.58 8.51 22.52
C CYS A 95 -1.73 9.22 23.27
N GLY A 96 -2.92 8.63 23.21
CA GLY A 96 -4.06 9.00 24.05
C GLY A 96 -4.00 8.43 25.46
N SER A 97 -5.02 8.75 26.26
CA SER A 97 -5.20 8.29 27.64
C SER A 97 -5.13 6.76 27.73
N GLY A 98 -4.23 6.24 28.57
CA GLY A 98 -4.01 4.79 28.71
C GLY A 98 -3.18 4.13 27.60
N LEU A 99 -2.75 4.86 26.57
CA LEU A 99 -1.85 4.37 25.49
C LEU A 99 -0.41 4.89 25.62
N GLY A 100 -0.08 5.58 26.71
CA GLY A 100 1.28 6.13 26.95
C GLY A 100 2.38 5.06 27.05
N THR A 101 2.03 3.82 27.37
CA THR A 101 2.99 2.70 27.49
C THR A 101 3.53 2.23 26.13
N LEU A 102 2.97 2.70 25.00
CA LEU A 102 3.57 2.55 23.67
C LEU A 102 4.96 3.20 23.57
N ALA A 103 5.17 4.34 24.22
CA ALA A 103 6.47 5.02 24.24
C ALA A 103 7.51 4.28 25.10
N GLU A 104 7.06 3.50 26.09
CA GLU A 104 7.92 2.68 26.97
C GLU A 104 8.43 1.41 26.28
N GLN A 105 7.84 1.04 25.14
CA GLN A 105 8.27 -0.09 24.30
C GLN A 105 9.33 0.31 23.26
N LEU A 106 9.71 1.59 23.20
CA LEU A 106 10.76 2.07 22.31
C LEU A 106 12.14 1.67 22.84
N THR A 107 13.02 1.25 21.93
CA THR A 107 14.42 0.92 22.23
C THR A 107 15.35 2.01 21.71
N ASP A 108 16.47 2.24 22.39
CA ASP A 108 17.50 3.25 22.03
C ASP A 108 16.87 4.65 21.89
N VAL A 109 16.58 5.26 23.04
CA VAL A 109 15.64 6.39 23.15
C VAL A 109 16.30 7.71 23.55
N ASP A 110 15.95 8.77 22.82
CA ASP A 110 16.17 10.15 23.24
C ASP A 110 14.84 10.73 23.73
N SER A 111 14.75 11.08 25.01
CA SER A 111 13.52 11.53 25.66
C SER A 111 13.61 13.00 26.07
N PHE A 112 12.63 13.80 25.68
CA PHE A 112 12.55 15.23 25.94
C PHE A 112 11.26 15.56 26.68
N ASP A 113 11.34 15.94 27.95
CA ASP A 113 10.17 16.43 28.69
C ASP A 113 9.68 17.75 28.06
N TYR A 114 8.37 17.93 27.90
CA TYR A 114 7.80 19.03 27.13
C TYR A 114 8.19 20.40 27.70
N GLU A 115 8.37 20.50 29.01
CA GLU A 115 8.87 21.66 29.75
C GLU A 115 10.26 22.12 29.29
N THR A 116 11.06 21.22 28.71
CA THR A 116 12.43 21.48 28.23
C THR A 116 12.51 21.82 26.75
N ILE A 117 11.40 21.68 26.02
CA ILE A 117 11.34 21.98 24.59
C ILE A 117 10.86 23.45 24.41
N PRO A 118 11.58 24.29 23.63
CA PRO A 118 11.17 25.68 23.40
C PRO A 118 9.71 25.80 22.94
N HIS A 119 8.97 26.72 23.55
CA HIS A 119 7.58 27.08 23.23
C HIS A 119 6.54 25.92 23.25
N PHE A 120 6.90 24.73 23.73
CA PHE A 120 6.00 23.58 23.77
C PHE A 120 4.91 23.76 24.84
N PRO A 121 3.69 23.21 24.64
CA PRO A 121 2.68 23.12 25.70
C PRO A 121 3.06 22.03 26.71
N VAL A 122 2.50 22.11 27.92
CA VAL A 122 2.63 21.07 28.96
C VAL A 122 1.31 20.30 29.10
N SER A 123 1.38 19.00 29.36
CA SER A 123 0.18 18.18 29.62
C SER A 123 -0.20 18.29 31.09
N THR A 124 -1.46 18.59 31.39
CA THR A 124 -1.96 18.73 32.78
C THR A 124 -2.93 17.62 33.20
N VAL A 125 -3.35 16.78 32.24
CA VAL A 125 -4.31 15.69 32.47
C VAL A 125 -3.62 14.45 33.03
N ALA A 126 -4.18 13.89 34.11
CA ALA A 126 -3.70 12.65 34.72
C ALA A 126 -3.60 11.50 33.70
N GLY A 127 -2.46 10.81 33.67
CA GLY A 127 -2.17 9.76 32.69
C GLY A 127 -1.45 10.22 31.42
N HIS A 128 -1.28 11.53 31.20
CA HIS A 128 -0.38 12.07 30.18
C HIS A 128 0.94 12.46 30.84
N VAL A 129 2.03 11.80 30.42
CA VAL A 129 3.34 11.91 31.11
C VAL A 129 4.05 13.22 30.79
N GLY A 130 3.84 13.78 29.59
CA GLY A 130 4.35 15.09 29.21
C GLY A 130 5.73 15.06 28.54
N ARG A 131 6.04 14.05 27.72
CA ARG A 131 7.34 13.95 27.04
C ARG A 131 7.27 13.52 25.57
N LEU A 132 8.24 13.98 24.78
CA LEU A 132 8.47 13.61 23.39
C LEU A 132 9.61 12.59 23.33
N VAL A 133 9.33 11.37 22.92
CA VAL A 133 10.29 10.25 22.91
C VAL A 133 10.64 9.88 21.48
N PHE A 134 11.90 10.02 21.09
CA PHE A 134 12.47 9.45 19.88
C PHE A 134 13.01 8.06 20.23
N GLY A 135 12.90 7.12 19.29
CA GLY A 135 13.49 5.80 19.46
C GLY A 135 13.05 4.84 18.36
N TYR A 136 13.38 3.56 18.53
CA TYR A 136 13.00 2.52 17.59
C TYR A 136 11.82 1.70 18.12
N LEU A 137 10.74 1.61 17.32
CA LEU A 137 9.66 0.64 17.52
C LEU A 137 9.85 -0.51 16.51
N ALA A 138 10.14 -1.72 17.01
CA ALA A 138 10.47 -2.89 16.19
C ALA A 138 11.53 -2.62 15.10
N GLY A 139 12.57 -1.84 15.43
CA GLY A 139 13.67 -1.48 14.53
C GLY A 139 13.36 -0.33 13.55
N VAL A 140 12.20 0.32 13.67
CA VAL A 140 11.83 1.49 12.86
C VAL A 140 11.97 2.78 13.70
N PRO A 141 12.69 3.81 13.22
CA PRO A 141 12.80 5.08 13.95
C PRO A 141 11.46 5.84 13.91
N VAL A 142 10.95 6.15 15.10
CA VAL A 142 9.71 6.89 15.33
C VAL A 142 9.93 8.04 16.33
N MET A 143 9.02 9.01 16.35
CA MET A 143 8.89 9.96 17.45
C MET A 143 7.48 9.88 18.03
N CYS A 144 7.39 9.84 19.36
CA CYS A 144 6.18 9.51 20.09
C CYS A 144 5.87 10.58 21.15
N MET A 145 4.69 11.18 21.05
CA MET A 145 4.15 12.06 22.09
C MET A 145 3.54 11.21 23.21
N GLN A 146 4.27 11.06 24.32
CA GLN A 146 3.82 10.35 25.52
C GLN A 146 2.99 11.28 26.41
N GLY A 147 1.84 11.68 25.89
CA GLY A 147 1.02 12.76 26.43
C GLY A 147 0.56 13.67 25.29
N ARG A 148 -0.66 14.20 25.36
CA ARG A 148 -1.19 15.13 24.35
C ARG A 148 -1.79 16.34 25.04
N PHE A 149 -2.31 17.26 24.24
CA PHE A 149 -2.90 18.51 24.69
C PHE A 149 -4.36 18.57 24.22
N HIS A 150 -5.26 18.93 25.11
CA HIS A 150 -6.70 18.96 24.83
C HIS A 150 -7.23 20.39 24.88
N HIS A 151 -8.33 20.63 24.17
CA HIS A 151 -8.93 21.96 24.15
C HIS A 151 -9.50 22.37 25.52
N TYR A 152 -10.04 21.42 26.29
CA TYR A 152 -10.56 21.66 27.64
C TYR A 152 -9.48 22.04 28.67
N GLU A 153 -8.18 21.83 28.39
CA GLU A 153 -7.07 22.35 29.20
C GLU A 153 -6.87 23.87 29.00
N GLY A 154 -7.68 24.51 28.15
CA GLY A 154 -7.62 25.94 27.83
C GLY A 154 -6.73 26.27 26.63
N TYR A 155 -6.12 25.28 25.99
CA TYR A 155 -5.27 25.48 24.81
C TYR A 155 -6.09 25.67 23.53
N PRO A 156 -5.81 26.69 22.69
CA PRO A 156 -6.38 26.78 21.35
C PRO A 156 -6.02 25.56 20.49
N LEU A 157 -6.89 25.13 19.57
CA LEU A 157 -6.66 23.93 18.75
C LEU A 157 -5.35 23.98 17.95
N ALA A 158 -4.94 25.17 17.49
CA ALA A 158 -3.66 25.37 16.82
C ALA A 158 -2.45 25.10 17.73
N LYS A 159 -2.57 25.33 19.05
CA LYS A 159 -1.56 24.99 20.06
C LYS A 159 -1.58 23.49 20.37
N CYS A 160 -2.75 22.86 20.45
CA CYS A 160 -2.85 21.40 20.61
C CYS A 160 -2.22 20.64 19.44
N ALA A 161 -2.50 21.08 18.20
CA ALA A 161 -1.98 20.45 16.99
C ALA A 161 -0.59 20.93 16.56
N MET A 162 0.02 21.90 17.27
CA MET A 162 1.34 22.44 16.95
C MET A 162 2.44 21.37 16.77
N PRO A 163 2.55 20.34 17.63
CA PRO A 163 3.57 19.29 17.49
C PRO A 163 3.53 18.54 16.16
N VAL A 164 2.37 18.47 15.49
CA VAL A 164 2.25 17.84 14.17
C VAL A 164 3.04 18.60 13.10
N ARG A 165 3.13 19.93 13.21
CA ARG A 165 3.99 20.75 12.34
C ARG A 165 5.47 20.48 12.62
N VAL A 166 5.84 20.32 13.89
CA VAL A 166 7.21 19.99 14.30
C VAL A 166 7.60 18.59 13.79
N MET A 167 6.71 17.59 13.92
CA MET A 167 6.88 16.26 13.32
C MET A 167 7.12 16.33 11.80
N HIS A 168 6.33 17.15 11.09
CA HIS A 168 6.50 17.36 9.65
C HIS A 168 7.86 17.98 9.31
N LEU A 169 8.31 19.02 10.04
CA LEU A 169 9.61 19.69 9.81
C LEU A 169 10.81 18.80 10.17
N ILE A 170 10.66 17.89 11.13
CA ILE A 170 11.62 16.80 11.42
C ILE A 170 11.69 15.77 10.26
N GLY A 171 10.68 15.75 9.41
CA GLY A 171 10.61 14.92 8.21
C GLY A 171 9.73 13.68 8.35
N CYS A 172 8.81 13.63 9.33
CA CYS A 172 7.76 12.61 9.39
C CYS A 172 6.81 12.76 8.21
N THR A 173 6.57 11.65 7.50
CA THR A 173 5.61 11.59 6.39
C THR A 173 4.28 10.95 6.80
N HIS A 174 4.27 10.27 7.95
CA HIS A 174 3.10 9.59 8.51
C HIS A 174 2.79 10.08 9.93
N LEU A 175 1.51 10.17 10.26
CA LEU A 175 1.00 10.36 11.62
C LEU A 175 0.11 9.19 12.03
N ILE A 176 0.40 8.61 13.20
CA ILE A 176 -0.48 7.67 13.92
C ILE A 176 -1.06 8.39 15.13
N ALA A 177 -2.37 8.61 15.16
CA ALA A 177 -3.04 9.21 16.32
C ALA A 177 -3.91 8.16 17.04
N THR A 178 -3.73 8.01 18.35
CA THR A 178 -4.49 7.05 19.17
C THR A 178 -5.25 7.78 20.28
N ASN A 179 -6.50 7.39 20.55
CA ASN A 179 -7.30 8.00 21.60
C ASN A 179 -8.13 6.97 22.38
N ALA A 180 -8.55 7.35 23.58
CA ALA A 180 -9.68 6.75 24.26
C ALA A 180 -10.98 7.40 23.77
N ALA A 181 -12.06 6.63 23.67
CA ALA A 181 -13.37 7.09 23.24
C ALA A 181 -14.51 6.33 23.92
N GLY A 182 -15.64 7.02 24.10
CA GLY A 182 -16.91 6.39 24.44
C GLY A 182 -17.54 5.75 23.20
N GLY A 183 -18.04 4.51 23.35
CA GLY A 183 -18.74 3.79 22.29
C GLY A 183 -20.18 4.26 22.13
N ALA A 184 -20.48 4.98 21.04
CA ALA A 184 -21.84 5.38 20.68
C ALA A 184 -22.53 4.33 19.79
N ASN A 185 -21.78 3.45 19.12
CA ASN A 185 -22.36 2.32 18.41
C ASN A 185 -22.66 1.16 19.39
N PRO A 186 -23.93 0.73 19.58
CA PRO A 186 -24.30 -0.31 20.55
C PRO A 186 -23.78 -1.72 20.19
N LYS A 187 -23.17 -1.90 19.01
CA LYS A 187 -22.48 -3.14 18.63
C LYS A 187 -21.07 -3.23 19.22
N TYR A 188 -20.48 -2.12 19.65
CA TYR A 188 -19.12 -2.09 20.19
C TYR A 188 -19.10 -2.53 21.67
N ARG A 189 -17.91 -2.87 22.17
CA ARG A 189 -17.67 -3.28 23.56
C ARG A 189 -16.44 -2.58 24.11
N VAL A 190 -16.38 -2.44 25.44
CA VAL A 190 -15.18 -1.92 26.11
C VAL A 190 -13.98 -2.81 25.80
N GLY A 191 -12.88 -2.18 25.37
CA GLY A 191 -11.67 -2.84 24.89
C GLY A 191 -11.63 -3.08 23.37
N ASP A 192 -12.71 -2.81 22.63
CA ASP A 192 -12.67 -2.82 21.15
C ASP A 192 -11.71 -1.74 20.61
N ILE A 193 -11.08 -2.02 19.48
CA ILE A 193 -10.28 -1.06 18.72
C ILE A 193 -11.09 -0.63 17.48
N MET A 194 -11.54 0.62 17.44
CA MET A 194 -12.19 1.20 16.27
C MET A 194 -11.18 1.91 15.38
N LEU A 195 -10.96 1.39 14.16
CA LEU A 195 -10.30 2.14 13.10
C LEU A 195 -11.15 3.36 12.75
N ILE A 196 -10.54 4.54 12.79
CA ILE A 196 -11.24 5.76 12.35
C ILE A 196 -11.18 5.76 10.83
N LYS A 197 -12.36 5.70 10.21
CA LYS A 197 -12.54 5.78 8.75
C LYS A 197 -12.84 7.19 8.28
N ASP A 198 -13.57 7.95 9.10
CA ASP A 198 -13.92 9.34 8.85
C ASP A 198 -14.19 10.07 10.18
N HIS A 199 -14.38 11.39 10.14
CA HIS A 199 -14.80 12.16 11.31
C HIS A 199 -15.91 13.19 11.02
N ILE A 200 -16.67 13.53 12.06
CA ILE A 200 -17.48 14.75 12.10
C ILE A 200 -16.74 15.78 12.95
N ASN A 201 -16.39 16.93 12.35
CA ASN A 201 -15.68 18.00 13.04
C ASN A 201 -16.65 19.11 13.49
N LEU A 202 -17.38 18.87 14.58
CA LEU A 202 -18.34 19.83 15.13
C LEU A 202 -17.68 21.16 15.56
N MET A 203 -16.46 21.11 16.11
CA MET A 203 -15.68 22.33 16.42
C MET A 203 -15.41 23.15 15.15
N GLY A 204 -15.00 22.47 14.07
CA GLY A 204 -14.72 23.09 12.78
C GLY A 204 -15.96 23.73 12.14
N PHE A 205 -17.13 23.13 12.28
CA PHE A 205 -18.40 23.73 11.84
C PHE A 205 -18.72 25.03 12.60
N ALA A 206 -18.38 25.10 13.89
CA ALA A 206 -18.50 26.30 14.71
C ALA A 206 -17.38 27.35 14.47
N GLY A 207 -16.45 27.09 13.53
CA GLY A 207 -15.33 27.97 13.21
C GLY A 207 -14.09 27.80 14.10
N ASN A 208 -14.15 26.97 15.15
CA ASN A 208 -12.99 26.61 15.97
C ASN A 208 -12.19 25.52 15.25
N ASN A 209 -11.17 25.93 14.50
CA ASN A 209 -10.37 25.04 13.65
C ASN A 209 -8.87 25.40 13.78
N PRO A 210 -7.95 24.43 13.86
CA PRO A 210 -6.51 24.71 13.98
C PRO A 210 -5.91 25.49 12.80
N LEU A 211 -6.61 25.60 11.67
CA LEU A 211 -6.18 26.33 10.47
C LEU A 211 -6.84 27.72 10.33
N GLN A 212 -7.56 28.20 11.35
CA GLN A 212 -8.11 29.55 11.38
C GLN A 212 -7.00 30.59 11.48
N GLY A 213 -7.09 31.67 10.69
CA GLY A 213 -6.07 32.73 10.57
C GLY A 213 -5.42 32.78 9.19
N PRO A 214 -4.25 33.43 9.04
CA PRO A 214 -3.43 33.39 7.82
C PRO A 214 -2.95 31.97 7.48
N ASN A 215 -2.66 31.70 6.21
CA ASN A 215 -2.06 30.44 5.77
C ASN A 215 -0.60 30.62 5.38
N ASP A 216 0.26 29.68 5.79
CA ASP A 216 1.64 29.61 5.33
C ASP A 216 1.77 28.45 4.33
N GLU A 217 2.00 28.80 3.06
CA GLU A 217 2.08 27.83 1.96
C GLU A 217 3.29 26.90 2.04
N ARG A 218 4.28 27.22 2.90
CA ARG A 218 5.40 26.31 3.20
C ARG A 218 4.95 25.02 3.90
N PHE A 219 3.79 25.04 4.57
CA PHE A 219 3.18 23.82 5.12
C PHE A 219 2.15 23.20 4.17
N GLY A 220 1.33 24.00 3.48
CA GLY A 220 0.27 23.46 2.63
C GLY A 220 -0.72 24.48 2.08
N PRO A 221 -1.68 24.02 1.26
CA PRO A 221 -2.61 24.88 0.54
C PRO A 221 -3.72 25.44 1.45
N ARG A 222 -4.15 26.68 1.16
CA ARG A 222 -5.22 27.36 1.91
C ARG A 222 -6.51 26.55 2.06
N PHE A 223 -6.84 25.74 1.05
CA PHE A 223 -8.00 24.86 1.01
C PHE A 223 -7.58 23.50 0.43
N PHE A 224 -8.08 22.41 1.02
CA PHE A 224 -7.83 21.04 0.55
C PHE A 224 -9.03 20.13 0.85
N GLY A 225 -9.13 19.02 0.12
CA GLY A 225 -10.17 18.02 0.34
C GLY A 225 -9.85 17.09 1.51
N MET A 226 -10.86 16.74 2.31
CA MET A 226 -10.74 15.82 3.45
C MET A 226 -11.00 14.34 3.08
N ALA A 227 -11.40 14.03 1.84
CA ALA A 227 -11.54 12.65 1.38
C ALA A 227 -10.19 11.91 1.44
N ASN A 228 -10.22 10.63 1.80
CA ASN A 228 -9.01 9.80 2.06
C ASN A 228 -8.10 10.39 3.15
N THR A 229 -8.66 11.11 4.14
CA THR A 229 -7.90 11.61 5.29
C THR A 229 -7.31 10.47 6.12
N TYR A 230 -8.14 9.50 6.49
CA TYR A 230 -7.70 8.26 7.11
C TYR A 230 -7.37 7.30 5.97
N ASP A 231 -6.10 6.88 5.87
CA ASP A 231 -5.61 6.18 4.69
C ASP A 231 -6.28 4.79 4.53
N PRO A 232 -7.00 4.53 3.42
CA PRO A 232 -7.71 3.26 3.24
C PRO A 232 -6.80 2.04 3.18
N LYS A 233 -5.54 2.17 2.75
CA LYS A 233 -4.59 1.05 2.70
C LYS A 233 -4.10 0.72 4.10
N LEU A 234 -3.80 1.71 4.94
CA LEU A 234 -3.43 1.50 6.34
C LEU A 234 -4.60 0.92 7.15
N ASN A 235 -5.84 1.37 6.94
CA ASN A 235 -7.02 0.75 7.55
C ASN A 235 -7.26 -0.69 7.07
N GLN A 236 -7.04 -0.99 5.78
CA GLN A 236 -7.13 -2.35 5.28
C GLN A 236 -6.01 -3.24 5.83
N GLN A 237 -4.78 -2.74 5.93
CA GLN A 237 -3.66 -3.45 6.51
C GLN A 237 -3.86 -3.69 8.01
N ALA A 238 -4.47 -2.75 8.74
CA ALA A 238 -4.86 -2.95 10.13
C ALA A 238 -5.82 -4.13 10.31
N LYS A 239 -6.78 -4.34 9.39
CA LYS A 239 -7.66 -5.52 9.38
C LYS A 239 -6.92 -6.84 9.04
N VAL A 240 -5.81 -6.76 8.30
CA VAL A 240 -4.91 -7.91 8.08
C VAL A 240 -4.12 -8.21 9.36
N ILE A 241 -3.51 -7.19 9.96
CA ILE A 241 -2.73 -7.31 11.20
C ILE A 241 -3.58 -7.82 12.36
N ALA A 242 -4.81 -7.35 12.52
CA ALA A 242 -5.72 -7.84 13.57
C ALA A 242 -5.97 -9.35 13.48
N ARG A 243 -6.21 -9.89 12.27
CA ARG A 243 -6.33 -11.33 12.04
C ARG A 243 -5.04 -12.09 12.33
N GLN A 244 -3.88 -11.50 12.05
CA GLN A 244 -2.58 -12.12 12.35
C GLN A 244 -2.26 -12.20 13.85
N ILE A 245 -2.92 -11.39 14.69
CA ILE A 245 -2.73 -11.39 16.15
C ILE A 245 -3.98 -11.83 16.92
N GLY A 246 -5.00 -12.35 16.22
CA GLY A 246 -6.21 -12.95 16.79
C GLY A 246 -7.15 -11.95 17.46
N ILE A 247 -7.25 -10.71 16.97
CA ILE A 247 -8.11 -9.65 17.52
C ILE A 247 -9.16 -9.10 16.54
N GLU A 248 -9.43 -9.83 15.46
CA GLU A 248 -10.41 -9.42 14.44
C GLU A 248 -11.84 -9.29 14.98
N ASN A 249 -12.16 -9.99 16.08
CA ASN A 249 -13.47 -9.94 16.73
C ASN A 249 -13.66 -8.70 17.60
N GLU A 250 -12.58 -8.04 18.01
CA GLU A 250 -12.53 -6.80 18.79
C GLU A 250 -12.19 -5.58 17.90
N LEU A 251 -11.90 -5.80 16.61
CA LEU A 251 -11.66 -4.74 15.65
C LEU A 251 -12.98 -4.21 15.06
N ARG A 252 -13.11 -2.88 15.02
CA ARG A 252 -14.23 -2.13 14.42
C ARG A 252 -13.69 -1.13 13.39
N GLU A 253 -14.58 -0.56 12.61
CA GLU A 253 -14.29 0.58 11.73
C GLU A 253 -15.51 1.50 11.74
N GLY A 254 -15.30 2.81 11.91
CA GLY A 254 -16.40 3.75 12.13
C GLY A 254 -16.01 5.23 12.05
N VAL A 255 -16.98 6.09 12.36
CA VAL A 255 -16.88 7.56 12.33
C VAL A 255 -16.63 8.10 13.74
N TYR A 256 -15.63 8.96 13.88
CA TYR A 256 -15.26 9.62 15.14
C TYR A 256 -15.80 11.06 15.22
N THR A 257 -16.04 11.58 16.42
CA THR A 257 -16.25 13.02 16.65
C THR A 257 -15.39 13.55 17.78
N CYS A 258 -14.95 14.82 17.65
CA CYS A 258 -14.21 15.54 18.68
C CYS A 258 -15.12 16.61 19.32
N LEU A 259 -15.48 16.41 20.58
CA LEU A 259 -16.22 17.37 21.41
C LEU A 259 -15.29 18.21 22.28
N GLY A 260 -15.84 19.29 22.86
CA GLY A 260 -15.10 20.22 23.71
C GLY A 260 -14.62 19.60 25.02
N GLY A 261 -15.48 18.85 25.71
CA GLY A 261 -15.25 18.42 27.09
C GLY A 261 -15.30 19.58 28.09
N PRO A 262 -14.86 19.37 29.35
CA PRO A 262 -14.35 18.13 29.92
C PRO A 262 -15.44 17.19 30.48
N ASN A 263 -16.71 17.61 30.50
CA ASN A 263 -17.81 16.72 30.88
C ASN A 263 -18.08 15.68 29.78
N PHE A 264 -18.50 14.48 30.17
CA PHE A 264 -18.99 13.45 29.26
C PHE A 264 -20.40 13.79 28.75
N GLU A 265 -20.80 13.12 27.67
CA GLU A 265 -22.01 13.42 26.94
C GLU A 265 -23.28 12.98 27.68
N THR A 266 -24.31 13.83 27.66
CA THR A 266 -25.65 13.44 28.13
C THR A 266 -26.32 12.45 27.19
N VAL A 267 -27.28 11.67 27.70
CA VAL A 267 -28.10 10.71 26.91
C VAL A 267 -28.72 11.35 25.65
N ALA A 268 -29.08 12.63 25.70
CA ALA A 268 -29.62 13.36 24.57
C ALA A 268 -28.55 13.67 23.49
N GLU A 269 -27.36 14.07 23.91
CA GLU A 269 -26.22 14.32 23.01
C GLU A 269 -25.71 13.03 22.38
N VAL A 270 -25.59 11.95 23.14
CA VAL A 270 -25.21 10.62 22.62
C VAL A 270 -26.21 10.17 21.54
N LYS A 271 -27.52 10.29 21.79
CA LYS A 271 -28.57 9.96 20.81
C LYS A 271 -28.50 10.83 19.55
N MET A 272 -28.24 12.14 19.71
CA MET A 272 -28.03 13.04 18.58
C MET A 272 -26.82 12.63 17.74
N LEU A 273 -25.69 12.30 18.38
CA LEU A 273 -24.45 11.93 17.69
C LEU A 273 -24.58 10.57 16.98
N ALA A 274 -25.21 9.59 17.61
CA ALA A 274 -25.54 8.31 16.98
C ALA A 274 -26.48 8.48 15.77
N MET A 275 -27.50 9.36 15.87
CA MET A 275 -28.38 9.71 14.75
C MET A 275 -27.63 10.41 13.60
N LEU A 276 -26.59 11.19 13.90
CA LEU A 276 -25.69 11.80 12.91
C LEU A 276 -24.66 10.81 12.32
N GLY A 277 -24.68 9.53 12.75
CA GLY A 277 -23.79 8.49 12.24
C GLY A 277 -22.42 8.43 12.91
N VAL A 278 -22.27 8.95 14.13
CA VAL A 278 -21.05 8.81 14.93
C VAL A 278 -21.03 7.45 15.63
N ASP A 279 -19.91 6.73 15.53
CA ASP A 279 -19.70 5.44 16.18
C ASP A 279 -18.93 5.57 17.51
N ALA A 280 -18.00 6.53 17.60
CA ALA A 280 -17.17 6.78 18.78
C ALA A 280 -16.99 8.28 19.06
N ILE A 281 -17.05 8.65 20.34
CA ILE A 281 -17.01 10.04 20.80
C ILE A 281 -15.77 10.25 21.68
N GLY A 282 -15.05 11.36 21.47
CA GLY A 282 -13.99 11.79 22.37
C GLY A 282 -13.63 13.27 22.21
N MET A 283 -12.49 13.67 22.74
CA MET A 283 -12.15 15.09 22.95
C MET A 283 -10.77 15.49 22.38
N SER A 284 -10.29 14.77 21.35
CA SER A 284 -8.94 14.96 20.78
C SER A 284 -8.85 14.61 19.29
N THR A 285 -7.63 14.44 18.76
CA THR A 285 -7.33 13.78 17.47
C THR A 285 -7.73 14.55 16.20
N VAL A 286 -8.96 15.01 16.04
CA VAL A 286 -9.46 15.59 14.76
C VAL A 286 -8.61 16.78 14.28
N HIS A 287 -8.24 17.68 15.19
CA HIS A 287 -7.41 18.86 14.88
C HIS A 287 -5.95 18.53 14.57
N GLU A 288 -5.40 17.46 15.14
CA GLU A 288 -4.06 16.95 14.80
C GLU A 288 -4.06 16.35 13.38
N ILE A 289 -5.07 15.53 13.07
CA ILE A 289 -5.25 14.91 11.76
C ILE A 289 -5.45 15.97 10.66
N ILE A 290 -6.29 16.99 10.88
CA ILE A 290 -6.46 18.12 9.95
C ILE A 290 -5.12 18.84 9.69
N THR A 291 -4.31 19.02 10.72
CA THR A 291 -3.00 19.68 10.63
C THR A 291 -1.99 18.81 9.87
N ALA A 292 -2.02 17.49 10.06
CA ALA A 292 -1.20 16.52 9.34
C ALA A 292 -1.58 16.44 7.86
N ARG A 293 -2.88 16.36 7.54
CA ARG A 293 -3.39 16.38 6.16
C ARG A 293 -3.05 17.67 5.43
N HIS A 294 -3.10 18.81 6.12
CA HIS A 294 -2.65 20.09 5.58
C HIS A 294 -1.15 20.06 5.22
N CYS A 295 -0.32 19.44 6.06
CA CYS A 295 1.10 19.15 5.77
C CYS A 295 1.34 18.06 4.71
N GLY A 296 0.29 17.51 4.09
CA GLY A 296 0.40 16.39 3.13
C GLY A 296 0.74 15.04 3.76
N MET A 297 0.80 14.90 5.09
CA MET A 297 1.14 13.65 5.77
C MET A 297 0.04 12.60 5.61
N THR A 298 0.44 11.34 5.44
CA THR A 298 -0.47 10.18 5.47
C THR A 298 -0.90 9.92 6.91
N CYS A 299 -2.21 9.74 7.14
CA CYS A 299 -2.74 9.60 8.49
C CYS A 299 -3.39 8.23 8.72
N PHE A 300 -3.08 7.63 9.87
CA PHE A 300 -3.78 6.47 10.42
C PHE A 300 -4.23 6.82 11.84
N ALA A 301 -5.43 6.40 12.23
CA ALA A 301 -5.90 6.65 13.58
C ALA A 301 -6.89 5.59 14.05
N PHE A 302 -6.90 5.35 15.35
CA PHE A 302 -7.87 4.45 15.98
C PHE A 302 -8.26 4.96 17.37
N SER A 303 -9.46 4.57 17.78
CA SER A 303 -9.98 4.74 19.13
C SER A 303 -9.96 3.40 19.86
N LEU A 304 -9.47 3.39 21.10
CA LEU A 304 -9.80 2.34 22.05
C LEU A 304 -11.14 2.70 22.70
N ILE A 305 -12.13 1.81 22.61
CA ILE A 305 -13.42 2.00 23.27
C ILE A 305 -13.24 1.73 24.76
N THR A 306 -13.26 2.78 25.58
CA THR A 306 -12.91 2.69 27.02
C THR A 306 -14.12 2.60 27.94
N ASN A 307 -15.29 2.98 27.45
CA ASN A 307 -16.58 2.92 28.12
C ASN A 307 -17.67 2.86 27.03
N MET A 308 -18.88 2.44 27.38
CA MET A 308 -20.03 2.67 26.51
C MET A 308 -20.64 4.02 26.84
N CYS A 309 -21.14 4.75 25.84
CA CYS A 309 -21.89 5.97 26.11
C CYS A 309 -23.28 5.60 26.66
N THR A 310 -23.75 6.32 27.68
CA THR A 310 -25.05 6.08 28.31
C THR A 310 -26.19 6.37 27.33
N MET A 311 -27.04 5.38 27.06
CA MET A 311 -28.07 5.40 26.01
C MET A 311 -29.49 5.49 26.56
N SER A 312 -29.72 5.17 27.83
CA SER A 312 -31.03 5.30 28.49
C SER A 312 -30.91 5.99 29.85
N TYR A 313 -32.04 6.50 30.33
CA TYR A 313 -32.10 7.17 31.64
C TYR A 313 -32.16 6.19 32.83
N GLU A 314 -32.21 4.88 32.53
CA GLU A 314 -32.26 3.78 33.51
C GLU A 314 -30.90 3.10 33.69
N GLU A 315 -29.88 3.52 32.93
CA GLU A 315 -28.50 3.00 33.03
C GLU A 315 -27.72 3.75 34.13
N GLU A 316 -27.32 3.03 35.19
CA GLU A 316 -26.50 3.57 36.29
C GLU A 316 -24.98 3.55 36.00
N GLU A 317 -24.55 3.60 34.73
CA GLU A 317 -23.12 3.57 34.37
C GLU A 317 -22.42 4.90 34.69
N GLU A 318 -21.57 4.91 35.73
CA GLU A 318 -20.72 6.07 36.07
C GLU A 318 -19.40 6.07 35.28
N HIS A 319 -19.21 7.08 34.42
CA HIS A 319 -17.95 7.25 33.68
C HIS A 319 -16.85 7.84 34.59
N CYS A 320 -15.80 7.07 34.84
CA CYS A 320 -14.63 7.50 35.61
C CYS A 320 -13.35 7.49 34.76
N HIS A 321 -12.56 8.56 34.85
CA HIS A 321 -11.28 8.71 34.12
C HIS A 321 -10.26 7.62 34.47
N ASP A 322 -10.21 7.20 35.74
CA ASP A 322 -9.29 6.14 36.19
C ASP A 322 -9.64 4.79 35.52
N SER A 323 -10.93 4.49 35.36
CA SER A 323 -11.40 3.31 34.62
C SER A 323 -11.01 3.37 33.15
N ILE A 324 -11.12 4.55 32.51
CA ILE A 324 -10.71 4.79 31.12
C ILE A 324 -9.22 4.52 30.92
N VAL A 325 -8.37 5.03 31.81
CA VAL A 325 -6.92 4.76 31.80
C VAL A 325 -6.63 3.28 32.06
N GLY A 326 -7.38 2.64 32.96
CA GLY A 326 -7.28 1.21 33.27
C GLY A 326 -7.54 0.29 32.08
N VAL A 327 -8.54 0.59 31.24
CA VAL A 327 -8.82 -0.19 30.02
C VAL A 327 -7.65 -0.11 29.03
N GLY A 328 -7.03 1.06 28.87
CA GLY A 328 -5.81 1.23 28.08
C GLY A 328 -4.65 0.38 28.62
N LYS A 329 -4.39 0.46 29.93
CA LYS A 329 -3.33 -0.33 30.57
C LYS A 329 -3.54 -1.84 30.40
N ASN A 330 -4.77 -2.32 30.53
CA ASN A 330 -5.11 -3.74 30.34
C ASN A 330 -4.97 -4.24 28.89
N ARG A 331 -4.92 -3.34 27.89
CA ARG A 331 -4.74 -3.67 26.47
C ARG A 331 -3.32 -3.36 25.95
N GLU A 332 -2.39 -2.92 26.80
CA GLU A 332 -1.09 -2.36 26.37
C GLU A 332 -0.24 -3.28 25.49
N LYS A 333 -0.24 -4.58 25.77
CA LYS A 333 0.54 -5.57 25.01
C LYS A 333 -0.01 -5.74 23.59
N THR A 334 -1.34 -5.81 23.47
CA THR A 334 -2.05 -5.92 22.19
C THR A 334 -1.92 -4.65 21.38
N LEU A 335 -2.07 -3.49 22.03
CA LEU A 335 -1.92 -2.17 21.39
C LEU A 335 -0.48 -1.93 20.91
N GLY A 336 0.50 -2.34 21.72
CA GLY A 336 1.93 -2.35 21.37
C GLY A 336 2.22 -3.14 20.10
N GLU A 337 1.84 -4.41 20.10
CA GLU A 337 2.04 -5.30 18.94
C GLU A 337 1.29 -4.80 17.69
N PHE A 338 0.07 -4.28 17.84
CA PHE A 338 -0.74 -3.74 16.76
C PHE A 338 -0.09 -2.50 16.12
N VAL A 339 0.31 -1.51 16.93
CA VAL A 339 0.99 -0.29 16.45
C VAL A 339 2.37 -0.62 15.87
N SER A 340 3.13 -1.51 16.52
CA SER A 340 4.42 -2.02 16.05
C SER A 340 4.32 -2.60 14.63
N ARG A 341 3.32 -3.45 14.36
CA ARG A 341 3.10 -4.03 13.01
C ARG A 341 2.67 -3.00 11.98
N ILE A 342 1.87 -1.99 12.35
CA ILE A 342 1.51 -0.87 11.47
C ILE A 342 2.75 -0.04 11.10
N VAL A 343 3.58 0.31 12.09
CA VAL A 343 4.84 1.05 11.89
C VAL A 343 5.81 0.25 11.01
N LYS A 344 5.94 -1.07 11.26
CA LYS A 344 6.73 -1.97 10.42
C LYS A 344 6.22 -1.98 8.98
N HIS A 345 4.90 -2.02 8.76
CA HIS A 345 4.33 -1.92 7.40
C HIS A 345 4.61 -0.58 6.72
N ILE A 346 4.47 0.54 7.42
CA ILE A 346 4.78 1.89 6.87
C ILE A 346 6.25 1.98 6.46
N HIS A 347 7.17 1.55 7.32
CA HIS A 347 8.59 1.50 7.01
C HIS A 347 8.91 0.56 5.85
N TYR A 348 8.19 -0.57 5.80
CA TYR A 348 8.33 -1.55 4.75
C TYR A 348 7.91 -0.97 3.39
N GLU A 349 6.70 -0.41 3.25
CA GLU A 349 6.21 0.18 1.99
C GLU A 349 7.10 1.35 1.50
N ALA A 350 7.70 2.10 2.43
CA ALA A 350 8.69 3.13 2.10
C ALA A 350 10.04 2.56 1.61
N LYS A 351 10.42 1.35 2.03
CA LYS A 351 11.57 0.61 1.51
C LYS A 351 11.16 -0.26 0.31
N ASN A 352 11.13 0.34 -0.88
CA ASN A 352 10.91 -0.31 -2.19
C ASN A 352 11.07 -1.86 -2.17
N TYR A 353 9.95 -2.60 -2.22
CA TYR A 353 9.93 -4.06 -2.23
C TYR A 353 10.90 -4.58 -3.31
N GLY A 354 11.93 -5.33 -2.91
CA GLY A 354 12.96 -5.84 -3.83
C GLY A 354 14.17 -4.93 -4.07
N SER A 355 14.46 -3.98 -3.17
CA SER A 355 15.78 -3.32 -3.10
C SER A 355 16.91 -4.34 -2.95
N TYR A 356 18.11 -4.02 -3.42
CA TYR A 356 19.22 -4.98 -3.43
C TYR A 356 19.62 -5.42 -2.02
N GLU A 357 19.70 -4.48 -1.07
CA GLU A 357 20.07 -4.75 0.33
C GLU A 357 19.12 -5.73 0.99
N MET A 358 17.81 -5.60 0.74
CA MET A 358 16.80 -6.50 1.30
C MET A 358 16.89 -7.89 0.68
N VAL A 359 16.99 -7.98 -0.65
CA VAL A 359 17.15 -9.28 -1.32
C VAL A 359 18.49 -9.94 -0.92
N GLN A 360 19.53 -9.15 -0.68
CA GLN A 360 20.82 -9.61 -0.18
C GLN A 360 20.71 -10.15 1.25
N GLU A 361 19.99 -9.48 2.15
CA GLU A 361 19.69 -9.98 3.50
C GLU A 361 19.01 -11.35 3.46
N ILE A 362 18.01 -11.52 2.58
CA ILE A 362 17.32 -12.79 2.35
C ILE A 362 18.28 -13.87 1.81
N ALA A 363 19.08 -13.51 0.82
CA ALA A 363 20.04 -14.44 0.21
C ALA A 363 21.10 -14.89 1.23
N THR A 364 21.64 -13.97 2.03
CA THR A 364 22.57 -14.29 3.13
C THR A 364 21.92 -15.18 4.17
N TYR A 365 20.70 -14.86 4.63
CA TYR A 365 19.94 -15.69 5.58
C TYR A 365 19.83 -17.16 5.13
N LEU A 366 19.57 -17.38 3.84
CA LEU A 366 19.50 -18.71 3.23
C LEU A 366 20.89 -19.35 3.09
N LEU A 367 21.87 -18.64 2.51
CA LEU A 367 23.23 -19.15 2.24
C LEU A 367 23.99 -19.55 3.51
N ASP A 368 23.69 -18.93 4.66
CA ASP A 368 24.23 -19.29 5.97
C ASP A 368 23.62 -20.58 6.54
N ARG A 369 22.42 -20.96 6.07
CA ARG A 369 21.64 -22.11 6.57
C ARG A 369 21.66 -23.33 5.66
N THR A 370 21.97 -23.15 4.38
CA THR A 370 22.18 -24.25 3.44
C THR A 370 23.61 -24.34 2.94
N ARG A 371 24.09 -25.57 2.70
CA ARG A 371 25.35 -25.81 1.96
C ARG A 371 25.16 -25.91 0.45
N ILE A 372 23.91 -26.05 0.00
CA ILE A 372 23.58 -26.21 -1.42
C ILE A 372 23.74 -24.85 -2.12
N ARG A 373 24.34 -24.85 -3.30
CA ARG A 373 24.56 -23.65 -4.12
C ARG A 373 23.85 -23.85 -5.47
N PRO A 374 22.58 -23.42 -5.58
CA PRO A 374 21.74 -23.80 -6.72
C PRO A 374 22.18 -23.09 -8.00
N LEU A 375 22.23 -23.84 -9.10
CA LEU A 375 22.53 -23.33 -10.43
C LEU A 375 21.25 -22.97 -11.21
N CYS A 376 20.15 -23.66 -10.92
CA CYS A 376 18.83 -23.41 -11.51
C CYS A 376 17.76 -23.15 -10.44
N GLY A 377 17.01 -22.07 -10.59
CA GLY A 377 15.75 -21.85 -9.89
C GLY A 377 14.60 -22.51 -10.64
N ILE A 378 13.64 -23.09 -9.91
CA ILE A 378 12.43 -23.71 -10.48
C ILE A 378 11.21 -23.13 -9.75
N ILE A 379 10.27 -22.52 -10.47
CA ILE A 379 9.02 -22.02 -9.90
C ILE A 379 7.89 -22.97 -10.26
N CYS A 380 7.42 -23.73 -9.26
CA CYS A 380 6.33 -24.68 -9.43
C CYS A 380 5.00 -23.93 -9.61
N GLY A 381 4.26 -24.27 -10.67
CA GLY A 381 2.88 -23.82 -10.88
C GLY A 381 1.87 -24.63 -10.06
N SER A 382 0.61 -24.18 -10.07
CA SER A 382 -0.52 -24.92 -9.55
C SER A 382 -0.56 -26.33 -10.17
N GLY A 383 -0.77 -27.37 -9.34
CA GLY A 383 -0.71 -28.77 -9.77
C GLY A 383 0.70 -29.34 -10.02
N LEU A 384 1.76 -28.52 -9.97
CA LEU A 384 3.15 -28.93 -10.29
C LEU A 384 4.11 -28.86 -9.09
N GLY A 385 3.56 -28.85 -7.87
CA GLY A 385 4.34 -28.84 -6.63
C GLY A 385 5.26 -30.06 -6.47
N CYS A 386 4.84 -31.21 -7.00
CA CYS A 386 5.56 -32.50 -7.00
C CYS A 386 6.99 -32.44 -7.56
N LEU A 387 7.32 -31.45 -8.40
CA LEU A 387 8.69 -31.25 -8.91
C LEU A 387 9.74 -31.11 -7.80
N ALA A 388 9.40 -30.51 -6.65
CA ALA A 388 10.34 -30.41 -5.53
C ALA A 388 10.41 -31.70 -4.69
N ASP A 389 9.42 -32.58 -4.83
CA ASP A 389 9.36 -33.87 -4.13
C ASP A 389 10.20 -34.94 -4.89
N GLN A 390 10.77 -34.61 -6.06
CA GLN A 390 11.76 -35.40 -6.83
C GLN A 390 13.23 -35.08 -6.48
N LEU A 391 13.48 -34.09 -5.62
CA LEU A 391 14.83 -33.66 -5.28
C LEU A 391 15.51 -34.64 -4.31
N THR A 392 16.82 -34.85 -4.48
CA THR A 392 17.66 -35.53 -3.48
C THR A 392 18.38 -34.52 -2.59
N ASP A 393 18.80 -34.96 -1.41
CA ASP A 393 19.53 -34.17 -0.40
C ASP A 393 18.85 -32.83 -0.09
N VAL A 394 17.61 -32.91 0.39
CA VAL A 394 16.69 -31.78 0.48
C VAL A 394 16.83 -30.98 1.77
N GLU A 395 16.87 -29.65 1.63
CA GLU A 395 16.75 -28.68 2.71
C GLU A 395 15.63 -27.68 2.38
N SER A 396 14.65 -27.50 3.28
CA SER A 396 13.46 -26.67 3.02
C SER A 396 13.29 -25.53 4.03
N PHE A 397 12.86 -24.37 3.54
CA PHE A 397 12.63 -23.15 4.31
C PHE A 397 11.22 -22.60 4.01
N ASP A 398 10.34 -22.63 5.00
CA ASP A 398 8.98 -22.10 4.87
C ASP A 398 9.01 -20.57 4.83
N TYR A 399 8.19 -19.93 3.97
CA TYR A 399 8.27 -18.50 3.70
C TYR A 399 8.12 -17.64 4.95
N GLU A 400 7.29 -18.06 5.91
CA GLU A 400 7.09 -17.38 7.20
C GLU A 400 8.37 -17.31 8.06
N THR A 401 9.32 -18.22 7.84
CA THR A 401 10.62 -18.25 8.53
C THR A 401 11.69 -17.40 7.85
N ILE A 402 11.45 -16.98 6.59
CA ILE A 402 12.42 -16.24 5.80
C ILE A 402 12.15 -14.73 5.98
N PRO A 403 13.16 -13.91 6.36
CA PRO A 403 12.99 -12.46 6.48
C PRO A 403 12.37 -11.84 5.21
N HIS A 404 11.46 -10.89 5.38
CA HIS A 404 10.83 -10.11 4.30
C HIS A 404 10.10 -10.90 3.20
N PHE A 405 9.97 -12.22 3.31
CA PHE A 405 9.34 -13.04 2.28
C PHE A 405 7.80 -12.88 2.31
N PRO A 406 7.12 -12.84 1.16
CA PRO A 406 5.66 -12.78 1.14
C PRO A 406 5.02 -14.11 1.61
N VAL A 407 3.78 -14.02 2.10
CA VAL A 407 2.94 -15.19 2.42
C VAL A 407 1.98 -15.43 1.26
N SER A 408 1.84 -16.68 0.81
CA SER A 408 0.86 -17.04 -0.21
C SER A 408 -0.47 -17.42 0.44
N THR A 409 -1.57 -16.95 -0.12
CA THR A 409 -2.93 -17.22 0.36
C THR A 409 -3.70 -18.18 -0.55
N VAL A 410 -3.11 -18.59 -1.67
CA VAL A 410 -3.72 -19.50 -2.66
C VAL A 410 -3.73 -20.94 -2.13
N ALA A 411 -4.88 -21.61 -2.26
CA ALA A 411 -5.02 -23.00 -1.87
C ALA A 411 -4.04 -23.93 -2.62
N GLY A 412 -3.48 -24.91 -1.91
CA GLY A 412 -2.53 -25.88 -2.49
C GLY A 412 -1.07 -25.39 -2.64
N HIS A 413 -0.79 -24.12 -2.37
CA HIS A 413 0.58 -23.63 -2.24
C HIS A 413 1.18 -24.05 -0.89
N LYS A 414 2.24 -24.89 -0.89
CA LYS A 414 2.94 -25.32 0.33
C LYS A 414 3.68 -24.17 1.05
N GLY A 415 4.00 -23.08 0.34
CA GLY A 415 4.56 -21.87 0.94
C GLY A 415 6.03 -21.97 1.36
N ARG A 416 6.87 -22.64 0.57
CA ARG A 416 8.28 -22.92 0.95
C ARG A 416 9.27 -22.94 -0.20
N LEU A 417 10.51 -22.58 0.11
CA LEU A 417 11.69 -22.79 -0.72
C LEU A 417 12.28 -24.17 -0.41
N VAL A 418 12.74 -24.88 -1.43
CA VAL A 418 13.30 -26.23 -1.33
C VAL A 418 14.60 -26.30 -2.12
N PHE A 419 15.73 -26.38 -1.42
CA PHE A 419 17.03 -26.66 -1.99
C PHE A 419 17.23 -28.17 -2.09
N GLY A 420 17.93 -28.63 -3.13
CA GLY A 420 18.24 -30.04 -3.33
C GLY A 420 18.96 -30.25 -4.66
N TYR A 421 19.04 -31.50 -5.11
CA TYR A 421 19.64 -31.86 -6.39
C TYR A 421 18.61 -32.53 -7.31
N LEU A 422 18.62 -32.17 -8.59
CA LEU A 422 17.83 -32.81 -9.65
C LEU A 422 18.77 -33.22 -10.78
N ALA A 423 18.78 -34.50 -11.15
CA ALA A 423 19.77 -35.08 -12.07
C ALA A 423 21.25 -34.77 -11.70
N GLY A 424 21.54 -34.60 -10.41
CA GLY A 424 22.87 -34.22 -9.90
C GLY A 424 23.21 -32.74 -10.01
N VAL A 425 22.33 -31.90 -10.55
CA VAL A 425 22.49 -30.43 -10.60
C VAL A 425 21.85 -29.83 -9.35
N PRO A 426 22.52 -28.92 -8.61
CA PRO A 426 21.93 -28.26 -7.46
C PRO A 426 20.86 -27.25 -7.93
N VAL A 427 19.68 -27.31 -7.32
CA VAL A 427 18.51 -26.50 -7.69
C VAL A 427 17.80 -25.91 -6.49
N LEU A 428 17.01 -24.86 -6.74
CA LEU A 428 16.14 -24.21 -5.77
C LEU A 428 14.71 -24.17 -6.31
N CYS A 429 13.85 -25.03 -5.77
CA CYS A 429 12.43 -25.08 -6.08
C CYS A 429 11.62 -24.12 -5.18
N MET A 430 10.68 -23.39 -5.78
CA MET A 430 9.71 -22.54 -5.10
C MET A 430 8.33 -23.22 -5.13
N GLN A 431 7.89 -23.81 -4.01
CA GLN A 431 6.60 -24.48 -3.90
C GLN A 431 5.50 -23.49 -3.47
N GLY A 432 4.89 -22.84 -4.46
CA GLY A 432 3.76 -21.91 -4.31
C GLY A 432 4.18 -20.47 -4.58
N ARG A 433 3.63 -19.87 -5.64
CA ARG A 433 3.97 -18.49 -6.08
C ARG A 433 3.06 -17.44 -5.45
N PHE A 434 3.41 -16.17 -5.65
CA PHE A 434 2.60 -15.03 -5.29
C PHE A 434 1.97 -14.44 -6.55
N HIS A 435 0.71 -14.06 -6.48
CA HIS A 435 -0.03 -13.49 -7.61
C HIS A 435 -0.38 -12.03 -7.39
N TYR A 436 -0.52 -11.31 -8.50
CA TYR A 436 -0.90 -9.89 -8.49
C TYR A 436 -2.29 -9.67 -7.86
N TYR A 437 -3.25 -10.56 -8.13
CA TYR A 437 -4.59 -10.51 -7.56
C TYR A 437 -4.66 -10.73 -6.03
N GLU A 438 -3.59 -11.21 -5.39
CA GLU A 438 -3.49 -11.28 -3.91
C GLU A 438 -3.25 -9.89 -3.28
N GLY A 439 -3.17 -8.83 -4.08
CA GLY A 439 -2.91 -7.45 -3.64
C GLY A 439 -1.43 -7.08 -3.59
N TYR A 440 -0.55 -7.94 -4.12
CA TYR A 440 0.89 -7.72 -4.17
C TYR A 440 1.33 -7.01 -5.45
N SER A 441 2.37 -6.16 -5.36
CA SER A 441 2.99 -5.56 -6.53
C SER A 441 3.78 -6.60 -7.33
N LEU A 442 3.92 -6.43 -8.66
CA LEU A 442 4.70 -7.35 -9.49
C LEU A 442 6.19 -7.44 -9.08
N ALA A 443 6.74 -6.36 -8.51
CA ALA A 443 8.07 -6.35 -7.90
C ALA A 443 8.15 -7.30 -6.70
N LYS A 444 7.11 -7.30 -5.84
CA LYS A 444 6.97 -8.25 -4.72
C LYS A 444 6.77 -9.69 -5.19
N CYS A 445 5.89 -9.91 -6.18
CA CYS A 445 5.64 -11.26 -6.70
C CYS A 445 6.89 -11.90 -7.34
N SER A 446 7.71 -11.11 -8.04
CA SER A 446 8.96 -11.57 -8.65
C SER A 446 10.21 -11.41 -7.78
N MET A 447 10.10 -10.88 -6.55
CA MET A 447 11.22 -10.75 -5.60
C MET A 447 11.99 -12.08 -5.37
N PRO A 448 11.32 -13.26 -5.25
CA PRO A 448 12.00 -14.55 -5.13
C PRO A 448 12.98 -14.86 -6.27
N VAL A 449 12.77 -14.35 -7.48
CA VAL A 449 13.69 -14.51 -8.61
C VAL A 449 14.99 -13.74 -8.37
N ARG A 450 14.91 -12.56 -7.75
CA ARG A 450 16.10 -11.81 -7.33
C ARG A 450 16.87 -12.55 -6.23
N VAL A 451 16.16 -13.20 -5.31
CA VAL A 451 16.78 -14.08 -4.28
C VAL A 451 17.47 -15.27 -4.95
N MET A 452 16.79 -15.99 -5.85
CA MET A 452 17.37 -17.07 -6.66
C MET A 452 18.67 -16.63 -7.33
N ARG A 453 18.68 -15.44 -7.96
CA ARG A 453 19.88 -14.87 -8.59
C ARG A 453 21.03 -14.65 -7.61
N LEU A 454 20.75 -14.15 -6.40
CA LEU A 454 21.78 -13.85 -5.39
C LEU A 454 22.28 -15.10 -4.65
N VAL A 455 21.48 -16.17 -4.53
CA VAL A 455 21.95 -17.45 -3.94
C VAL A 455 22.74 -18.33 -4.92
N GLY A 456 22.78 -17.97 -6.21
CA GLY A 456 23.66 -18.59 -7.21
C GLY A 456 22.99 -18.93 -8.56
N CYS A 457 21.66 -18.90 -8.65
CA CYS A 457 20.97 -19.38 -9.84
C CYS A 457 21.32 -18.52 -11.07
N THR A 458 21.81 -19.19 -12.11
CA THR A 458 22.05 -18.61 -13.45
C THR A 458 20.91 -18.92 -14.42
N HIS A 459 20.10 -19.94 -14.10
CA HIS A 459 18.98 -20.40 -14.90
C HIS A 459 17.66 -20.29 -14.11
N LEU A 460 16.56 -20.02 -14.80
CA LEU A 460 15.20 -20.09 -14.26
C LEU A 460 14.31 -20.98 -15.14
N ILE A 461 13.67 -21.96 -14.52
CA ILE A 461 12.56 -22.72 -15.10
C ILE A 461 11.26 -22.27 -14.42
N ALA A 462 10.34 -21.70 -15.18
CA ALA A 462 9.02 -21.30 -14.67
C ALA A 462 7.93 -22.19 -15.28
N THR A 463 7.09 -22.79 -14.45
CA THR A 463 5.93 -23.58 -14.91
C THR A 463 4.64 -22.85 -14.57
N ASN A 464 3.52 -23.11 -15.25
CA ASN A 464 2.20 -22.62 -14.82
C ASN A 464 1.07 -23.55 -15.29
N ALA A 465 -0.12 -23.35 -14.71
CA ALA A 465 -1.38 -23.78 -15.30
C ALA A 465 -1.92 -22.65 -16.19
N ALA A 466 -2.53 -23.00 -17.31
CA ALA A 466 -3.05 -22.04 -18.30
C ALA A 466 -4.33 -22.53 -18.97
N GLY A 467 -5.18 -21.58 -19.37
CA GLY A 467 -6.27 -21.82 -20.32
C GLY A 467 -5.73 -21.80 -21.75
N ALA A 468 -6.14 -22.75 -22.58
CA ALA A 468 -5.80 -22.75 -24.01
C ALA A 468 -6.76 -21.84 -24.81
N ILE A 469 -6.18 -20.92 -25.58
CA ILE A 469 -6.86 -20.08 -26.57
C ILE A 469 -6.78 -20.74 -27.96
N ASN A 470 -5.70 -21.46 -28.26
CA ASN A 470 -5.54 -22.20 -29.50
C ASN A 470 -6.40 -23.47 -29.49
N GLY A 471 -7.45 -23.52 -30.32
CA GLY A 471 -8.37 -24.66 -30.45
C GLY A 471 -7.75 -25.97 -30.98
N ASN A 472 -6.45 -26.00 -31.30
CA ASN A 472 -5.72 -27.24 -31.60
C ASN A 472 -5.06 -27.87 -30.35
N PHE A 473 -5.13 -27.18 -29.21
CA PHE A 473 -4.64 -27.70 -27.92
C PHE A 473 -5.77 -28.39 -27.17
N HIS A 474 -5.39 -29.23 -26.22
CA HIS A 474 -6.30 -30.03 -25.40
C HIS A 474 -5.88 -29.93 -23.93
N VAL A 475 -6.82 -30.15 -23.01
CA VAL A 475 -6.50 -30.30 -21.59
C VAL A 475 -5.51 -31.47 -21.41
N GLY A 476 -4.42 -31.21 -20.69
CA GLY A 476 -3.29 -32.12 -20.55
C GLY A 476 -2.16 -31.93 -21.58
N ASP A 477 -2.30 -31.04 -22.56
CA ASP A 477 -1.16 -30.61 -23.39
C ASP A 477 -0.14 -29.81 -22.55
N ILE A 478 1.14 -29.94 -22.90
CA ILE A 478 2.25 -29.19 -22.32
C ILE A 478 2.78 -28.24 -23.38
N MET A 479 2.48 -26.94 -23.23
CA MET A 479 2.92 -25.89 -24.15
C MET A 479 4.26 -25.31 -23.70
N LEU A 480 5.31 -25.52 -24.48
CA LEU A 480 6.56 -24.76 -24.36
C LEU A 480 6.30 -23.29 -24.72
N ILE A 481 6.67 -22.37 -23.83
CA ILE A 481 6.48 -20.94 -24.07
C ILE A 481 7.65 -20.43 -24.91
N LYS A 482 7.40 -20.11 -26.19
CA LYS A 482 8.42 -19.53 -27.08
C LYS A 482 8.52 -18.00 -26.95
N ASP A 483 7.41 -17.35 -26.61
CA ASP A 483 7.28 -15.91 -26.47
C ASP A 483 6.08 -15.55 -25.58
N HIS A 484 5.94 -14.29 -25.16
CA HIS A 484 4.82 -13.84 -24.35
C HIS A 484 4.24 -12.47 -24.71
N ILE A 485 2.96 -12.27 -24.37
CA ILE A 485 2.31 -10.96 -24.31
C ILE A 485 2.13 -10.58 -22.84
N ASN A 486 2.72 -9.46 -22.42
CA ASN A 486 2.54 -8.91 -21.07
C ASN A 486 1.40 -7.88 -21.04
N LEU A 487 0.15 -8.33 -20.97
CA LEU A 487 -1.00 -7.42 -21.00
C LEU A 487 -1.04 -6.49 -19.78
N MET A 488 -0.63 -6.99 -18.60
CA MET A 488 -0.43 -6.17 -17.40
C MET A 488 0.58 -5.03 -17.66
N GLY A 489 1.63 -5.30 -18.42
CA GLY A 489 2.64 -4.32 -18.84
C GLY A 489 2.09 -3.18 -19.69
N PHE A 490 1.09 -3.45 -20.54
CA PHE A 490 0.42 -2.41 -21.32
C PHE A 490 -0.40 -1.44 -20.44
N ALA A 491 -0.87 -1.90 -19.28
CA ALA A 491 -1.50 -1.07 -18.26
C ALA A 491 -0.49 -0.36 -17.33
N GLY A 492 0.82 -0.42 -17.63
CA GLY A 492 1.90 0.17 -16.83
C GLY A 492 2.38 -0.70 -15.66
N ASN A 493 1.80 -1.87 -15.45
CA ASN A 493 2.21 -2.77 -14.37
C ASN A 493 3.43 -3.60 -14.81
N CYS A 494 4.60 -3.27 -14.26
CA CYS A 494 5.86 -3.93 -14.57
C CYS A 494 6.64 -4.24 -13.27
N PRO A 495 7.30 -5.40 -13.12
CA PRO A 495 8.15 -5.68 -11.97
C PRO A 495 9.41 -4.80 -11.88
N LEU A 496 9.71 -4.04 -12.93
CA LEU A 496 10.84 -3.08 -13.00
C LEU A 496 10.39 -1.60 -12.85
N LEU A 497 9.13 -1.37 -12.45
CA LEU A 497 8.60 -0.03 -12.16
C LEU A 497 9.30 0.56 -10.92
N GLY A 498 9.55 1.88 -10.93
CA GLY A 498 10.25 2.59 -9.84
C GLY A 498 11.71 2.91 -10.18
N ALA A 499 12.58 3.02 -9.18
CA ALA A 499 14.02 3.25 -9.37
C ALA A 499 14.73 1.98 -9.89
N ASN A 500 15.78 2.14 -10.70
CA ASN A 500 16.62 1.02 -11.13
C ASN A 500 17.77 0.79 -10.17
N ASP A 501 18.12 -0.48 -9.93
CA ASP A 501 19.35 -0.86 -9.24
C ASP A 501 20.22 -1.65 -10.21
N GLU A 502 21.33 -1.03 -10.62
CA GLU A 502 22.21 -1.55 -11.66
C GLU A 502 22.93 -2.85 -11.25
N ARG A 503 22.96 -3.18 -9.95
CA ARG A 503 23.50 -4.45 -9.44
C ARG A 503 22.63 -5.66 -9.83
N PHE A 504 21.35 -5.45 -10.12
CA PHE A 504 20.51 -6.48 -10.71
C PHE A 504 20.59 -6.48 -12.22
N GLY A 505 20.53 -5.31 -12.87
CA GLY A 505 20.50 -5.25 -14.32
C GLY A 505 20.27 -3.86 -14.93
N PRO A 506 20.25 -3.79 -16.28
CA PRO A 506 20.06 -2.56 -17.00
C PRO A 506 18.59 -2.11 -16.97
N ARG A 507 18.37 -0.81 -16.77
CA ARG A 507 17.04 -0.17 -16.77
C ARG A 507 16.19 -0.52 -18.00
N PHE A 508 16.82 -0.57 -19.17
CA PHE A 508 16.14 -0.90 -20.43
C PHE A 508 16.64 -2.26 -20.93
N LEU A 509 15.74 -3.25 -20.91
CA LEU A 509 16.02 -4.65 -21.20
C LEU A 509 15.31 -5.08 -22.49
N GLY A 510 16.03 -5.75 -23.40
CA GLY A 510 15.45 -6.33 -24.60
C GLY A 510 14.83 -7.72 -24.34
N MET A 511 13.53 -7.87 -24.59
CA MET A 511 12.79 -9.12 -24.34
C MET A 511 12.66 -10.05 -25.56
N ALA A 512 13.19 -9.70 -26.74
CA ALA A 512 13.13 -10.53 -27.95
C ALA A 512 13.84 -11.91 -27.85
N LYS A 513 14.54 -12.16 -26.75
CA LYS A 513 15.06 -13.48 -26.31
C LYS A 513 14.73 -13.68 -24.83
N ALA A 514 13.44 -13.61 -24.51
CA ALA A 514 12.90 -13.84 -23.18
C ALA A 514 13.10 -15.29 -22.73
N TYR A 515 12.93 -16.23 -23.67
CA TYR A 515 13.11 -17.66 -23.50
C TYR A 515 14.30 -18.13 -24.31
N ASP A 516 15.08 -19.06 -23.77
CA ASP A 516 16.31 -19.53 -24.41
C ASP A 516 16.02 -20.58 -25.50
N PRO A 517 16.43 -20.35 -26.77
CA PRO A 517 16.17 -21.28 -27.86
C PRO A 517 16.84 -22.64 -27.71
N ALA A 518 17.99 -22.73 -27.01
CA ALA A 518 18.67 -24.00 -26.79
C ALA A 518 17.94 -24.83 -25.73
N LEU A 519 17.44 -24.21 -24.65
CA LEU A 519 16.61 -24.92 -23.67
C LEU A 519 15.26 -25.37 -24.26
N LEU A 520 14.63 -24.57 -25.12
CA LEU A 520 13.44 -24.98 -25.88
C LEU A 520 13.73 -26.20 -26.78
N GLN A 521 14.88 -26.22 -27.45
CA GLN A 521 15.29 -27.36 -28.27
C GLN A 521 15.59 -28.61 -27.42
N VAL A 522 16.29 -28.46 -26.29
CA VAL A 522 16.51 -29.55 -25.31
C VAL A 522 15.18 -30.13 -24.82
N ALA A 523 14.17 -29.29 -24.54
CA ALA A 523 12.86 -29.76 -24.09
C ALA A 523 12.14 -30.61 -25.17
N LYS A 524 12.23 -30.23 -26.45
CA LYS A 524 11.72 -31.03 -27.58
C LYS A 524 12.46 -32.36 -27.73
N GLU A 525 13.78 -32.35 -27.58
CA GLU A 525 14.60 -33.57 -27.65
C GLU A 525 14.37 -34.49 -26.45
N ALA A 526 14.09 -33.94 -25.27
CA ALA A 526 13.65 -34.67 -24.09
C ALA A 526 12.26 -35.31 -24.32
N ALA A 527 11.30 -34.58 -24.89
CA ALA A 527 9.96 -35.09 -25.18
C ALA A 527 9.94 -36.31 -26.10
N ASN A 528 10.84 -36.35 -27.09
CA ASN A 528 11.04 -37.54 -27.95
C ASN A 528 11.54 -38.79 -27.20
N ARG A 529 12.09 -38.63 -25.97
CA ARG A 529 12.61 -39.72 -25.13
C ARG A 529 11.65 -40.13 -24.00
N VAL A 530 10.57 -39.38 -23.77
CA VAL A 530 9.58 -39.66 -22.73
C VAL A 530 8.32 -40.27 -23.36
N PRO A 531 7.95 -41.52 -23.03
CA PRO A 531 6.80 -42.20 -23.63
C PRO A 531 5.49 -41.39 -23.54
N GLY A 532 4.90 -41.10 -24.70
CA GLY A 532 3.64 -40.36 -24.81
C GLY A 532 3.72 -38.85 -24.51
N LEU A 533 4.92 -38.27 -24.31
CA LEU A 533 5.07 -36.83 -24.13
C LEU A 533 5.04 -36.09 -25.46
N GLN A 534 5.68 -36.63 -26.51
CA GLN A 534 5.72 -36.00 -27.84
C GLN A 534 4.33 -35.78 -28.47
N SER A 535 3.33 -36.60 -28.13
CA SER A 535 1.95 -36.47 -28.63
C SER A 535 1.14 -35.34 -27.96
N ILE A 536 1.59 -34.85 -26.80
CA ILE A 536 0.94 -33.79 -26.01
C ILE A 536 1.82 -32.53 -25.89
N LEU A 537 2.97 -32.49 -26.57
CA LEU A 537 3.86 -31.34 -26.55
C LEU A 537 3.41 -30.31 -27.59
N ARG A 538 3.23 -29.06 -27.15
CA ARG A 538 2.92 -27.89 -27.98
C ARG A 538 4.00 -26.83 -27.84
N GLU A 539 3.98 -25.83 -28.72
CA GLU A 539 4.82 -24.63 -28.58
C GLU A 539 4.01 -23.40 -28.99
N GLY A 540 3.95 -22.38 -28.12
CA GLY A 540 3.04 -21.26 -28.34
C GLY A 540 3.39 -19.98 -27.57
N VAL A 541 2.63 -18.93 -27.87
CA VAL A 541 2.72 -17.60 -27.23
C VAL A 541 1.81 -17.56 -26.01
N TYR A 542 2.38 -17.20 -24.86
CA TYR A 542 1.65 -17.09 -23.60
C TYR A 542 1.21 -15.66 -23.31
N CYS A 543 -0.07 -15.41 -23.01
CA CYS A 543 -0.54 -14.11 -22.52
C CYS A 543 -0.63 -14.08 -21.00
N CYS A 544 -0.13 -13.02 -20.38
CA CYS A 544 -0.21 -12.81 -18.94
C CYS A 544 -1.15 -11.67 -18.58
N VAL A 545 -2.20 -12.00 -17.82
CA VAL A 545 -3.26 -11.11 -17.36
C VAL A 545 -3.28 -10.97 -15.83
N GLY A 546 -4.05 -10.02 -15.29
CA GLY A 546 -4.01 -9.68 -13.86
C GLY A 546 -4.80 -10.61 -12.93
N GLY A 547 -5.87 -11.24 -13.42
CA GLY A 547 -6.85 -11.94 -12.59
C GLY A 547 -7.66 -11.02 -11.68
N PRO A 548 -8.47 -11.57 -10.75
CA PRO A 548 -8.69 -13.00 -10.50
C PRO A 548 -9.76 -13.65 -11.41
N ASN A 549 -10.51 -12.86 -12.18
CA ASN A 549 -11.53 -13.38 -13.09
C ASN A 549 -10.89 -14.06 -14.31
N PHE A 550 -11.55 -15.09 -14.83
CA PHE A 550 -11.27 -15.63 -16.17
C PHE A 550 -11.76 -14.67 -17.26
N GLU A 551 -11.30 -14.92 -18.49
CA GLU A 551 -11.59 -14.12 -19.67
C GLU A 551 -13.03 -14.30 -20.14
N THR A 552 -13.70 -13.23 -20.57
CA THR A 552 -14.96 -13.32 -21.31
C THR A 552 -14.73 -13.89 -22.72
N VAL A 553 -15.79 -14.44 -23.35
CA VAL A 553 -15.78 -14.87 -24.76
C VAL A 553 -15.23 -13.79 -25.71
N ALA A 554 -15.50 -12.51 -25.44
CA ALA A 554 -14.98 -11.39 -26.21
C ALA A 554 -13.47 -11.19 -26.03
N GLU A 555 -12.97 -11.31 -24.80
CA GLU A 555 -11.54 -11.26 -24.49
C GLU A 555 -10.79 -12.46 -25.04
N GLY A 556 -11.33 -13.68 -24.94
CA GLY A 556 -10.77 -14.88 -25.57
C GLY A 556 -10.60 -14.70 -27.09
N ARG A 557 -11.64 -14.23 -27.78
CA ARG A 557 -11.60 -13.91 -29.22
C ARG A 557 -10.59 -12.82 -29.56
N LEU A 558 -10.43 -11.81 -28.70
CA LEU A 558 -9.38 -10.79 -28.85
C LEU A 558 -7.98 -11.42 -28.71
N MET A 559 -7.75 -12.24 -27.69
CA MET A 559 -6.45 -12.90 -27.46
C MET A 559 -6.08 -13.84 -28.62
N ALA A 560 -7.03 -14.63 -29.14
CA ALA A 560 -6.82 -15.44 -30.34
C ALA A 560 -6.44 -14.57 -31.56
N THR A 561 -7.10 -13.42 -31.73
CA THR A 561 -6.80 -12.45 -32.80
C THR A 561 -5.39 -11.84 -32.65
N LEU A 562 -4.91 -11.69 -31.41
CA LEU A 562 -3.55 -11.24 -31.10
C LEU A 562 -2.49 -12.35 -31.22
N GLY A 563 -2.87 -13.57 -31.61
CA GLY A 563 -1.95 -14.70 -31.77
C GLY A 563 -1.53 -15.36 -30.46
N VAL A 564 -2.34 -15.25 -29.40
CA VAL A 564 -2.14 -15.95 -28.13
C VAL A 564 -2.53 -17.41 -28.27
N ASP A 565 -1.68 -18.32 -27.81
CA ASP A 565 -1.95 -19.76 -27.79
C ASP A 565 -2.51 -20.23 -26.44
N ALA A 566 -2.02 -19.65 -25.33
CA ALA A 566 -2.52 -19.92 -23.98
C ALA A 566 -2.45 -18.67 -23.08
N ILE A 567 -3.28 -18.60 -22.05
CA ILE A 567 -3.43 -17.44 -21.16
C ILE A 567 -3.38 -17.84 -19.67
N GLY A 568 -2.90 -16.94 -18.83
CA GLY A 568 -2.98 -17.09 -17.37
C GLY A 568 -2.39 -15.91 -16.59
N MET A 569 -2.26 -16.08 -15.28
CA MET A 569 -2.08 -14.96 -14.33
C MET A 569 -0.68 -14.88 -13.68
N SER A 570 0.34 -15.51 -14.28
CA SER A 570 1.71 -15.57 -13.69
C SER A 570 2.82 -15.76 -14.74
N THR A 571 4.03 -16.13 -14.32
CA THR A 571 5.22 -16.44 -15.14
C THR A 571 5.90 -15.26 -15.82
N VAL A 572 5.17 -14.34 -16.47
CA VAL A 572 5.79 -13.28 -17.27
C VAL A 572 6.56 -12.27 -16.41
N HIS A 573 6.08 -11.95 -15.21
CA HIS A 573 6.79 -11.02 -14.33
C HIS A 573 8.04 -11.66 -13.69
N GLU A 574 8.03 -12.96 -13.42
CA GLU A 574 9.21 -13.72 -13.01
C GLU A 574 10.25 -13.78 -14.14
N ILE A 575 9.83 -14.02 -15.38
CA ILE A 575 10.71 -14.04 -16.57
C ILE A 575 11.34 -12.67 -16.83
N ILE A 576 10.57 -11.56 -16.77
CA ILE A 576 11.12 -10.21 -16.89
C ILE A 576 12.20 -9.95 -15.83
N THR A 577 11.93 -10.29 -14.56
CA THR A 577 12.90 -10.11 -13.47
C THR A 577 14.13 -11.01 -13.62
N ALA A 578 13.96 -12.23 -14.12
CA ALA A 578 15.08 -13.16 -14.38
C ALA A 578 15.98 -12.64 -15.51
N ARG A 579 15.40 -12.19 -16.62
CA ARG A 579 16.14 -11.60 -17.75
C ARG A 579 16.82 -10.29 -17.37
N HIS A 580 16.20 -9.48 -16.50
CA HIS A 580 16.83 -8.30 -15.90
C HIS A 580 18.09 -8.70 -15.10
N CYS A 581 17.97 -9.73 -14.27
CA CYS A 581 19.06 -10.37 -13.51
C CYS A 581 20.11 -11.11 -14.36
N GLY A 582 20.01 -11.07 -15.69
CA GLY A 582 20.91 -11.75 -16.63
C GLY A 582 20.75 -13.27 -16.71
N MET A 583 19.70 -13.84 -16.10
CA MET A 583 19.50 -15.30 -16.05
C MET A 583 19.01 -15.86 -17.40
N THR A 584 19.40 -17.09 -17.72
CA THR A 584 18.83 -17.88 -18.83
C THR A 584 17.47 -18.41 -18.41
N CYS A 585 16.45 -18.32 -19.28
CA CYS A 585 15.07 -18.65 -18.90
C CYS A 585 14.45 -19.70 -19.82
N PHE A 586 13.71 -20.64 -19.22
CA PHE A 586 12.86 -21.61 -19.89
C PHE A 586 11.50 -21.64 -19.17
N ALA A 587 10.41 -21.84 -19.92
CA ALA A 587 9.09 -21.96 -19.31
C ALA A 587 8.14 -22.82 -20.13
N PHE A 588 7.17 -23.42 -19.45
CA PHE A 588 6.07 -24.15 -20.07
C PHE A 588 4.77 -24.01 -19.27
N SER A 589 3.66 -24.11 -19.98
CA SER A 589 2.30 -24.18 -19.42
C SER A 589 1.78 -25.61 -19.50
N LEU A 590 1.16 -26.08 -18.42
CA LEU A 590 0.22 -27.19 -18.48
C LEU A 590 -1.15 -26.61 -18.86
N ILE A 591 -1.74 -27.10 -19.95
CA ILE A 591 -3.10 -26.70 -20.34
C ILE A 591 -4.10 -27.41 -19.41
N THR A 592 -4.75 -26.65 -18.55
CA THR A 592 -5.67 -27.17 -17.52
C THR A 592 -7.14 -27.01 -17.89
N ASN A 593 -7.45 -26.09 -18.79
CA ASN A 593 -8.78 -25.81 -19.30
C ASN A 593 -8.69 -25.26 -20.73
N MET A 594 -9.79 -25.30 -21.46
CA MET A 594 -9.97 -24.50 -22.68
C MET A 594 -10.59 -23.16 -22.28
N CYS A 595 -10.25 -22.07 -22.96
CA CYS A 595 -10.96 -20.81 -22.83
C CYS A 595 -12.24 -20.86 -23.68
N THR A 596 -13.37 -20.41 -23.13
CA THR A 596 -14.67 -20.41 -23.81
C THR A 596 -14.69 -19.39 -24.95
N MET A 597 -14.98 -19.86 -26.17
CA MET A 597 -14.92 -19.03 -27.39
C MET A 597 -16.28 -18.91 -28.08
N SER A 598 -17.26 -19.70 -27.66
CA SER A 598 -18.67 -19.59 -28.03
C SER A 598 -19.54 -19.12 -26.86
N TYR A 599 -20.71 -18.55 -27.15
CA TYR A 599 -21.76 -18.32 -26.14
C TYR A 599 -22.68 -19.54 -25.95
N GLU A 600 -22.42 -20.62 -26.70
CA GLU A 600 -23.20 -21.87 -26.70
C GLU A 600 -22.49 -23.02 -25.96
N GLU A 601 -21.27 -22.76 -25.45
CA GLU A 601 -20.47 -23.70 -24.65
C GLU A 601 -20.75 -23.45 -23.15
N GLU A 602 -21.04 -24.51 -22.38
CA GLU A 602 -21.19 -24.41 -20.92
C GLU A 602 -19.82 -24.39 -20.23
N GLU A 603 -19.62 -23.46 -19.28
CA GLU A 603 -18.37 -23.31 -18.53
C GLU A 603 -18.28 -24.30 -17.35
N GLU A 604 -17.47 -25.36 -17.49
CA GLU A 604 -16.97 -26.13 -16.35
C GLU A 604 -15.58 -25.61 -15.93
N HIS A 605 -15.55 -24.57 -15.08
CA HIS A 605 -14.30 -23.99 -14.56
C HIS A 605 -14.33 -23.93 -13.02
N CYS A 606 -13.74 -24.93 -12.36
CA CYS A 606 -13.45 -24.89 -10.92
C CYS A 606 -11.96 -25.17 -10.66
N HIS A 607 -11.44 -24.71 -9.51
CA HIS A 607 -10.01 -24.88 -9.19
C HIS A 607 -9.60 -26.36 -9.00
N GLU A 608 -10.55 -27.22 -8.61
CA GLU A 608 -10.28 -28.62 -8.27
C GLU A 608 -9.82 -29.45 -9.49
N THR A 609 -10.40 -29.22 -10.68
CA THR A 609 -10.03 -29.96 -11.90
C THR A 609 -8.58 -29.72 -12.34
N PHE A 610 -8.00 -28.57 -12.02
CA PHE A 610 -6.61 -28.23 -12.39
C PHE A 610 -5.57 -29.11 -11.69
N VAL A 611 -5.85 -29.57 -10.47
CA VAL A 611 -4.91 -30.36 -9.66
C VAL A 611 -4.80 -31.79 -10.19
N ASP A 612 -5.90 -32.37 -10.66
CA ASP A 612 -5.93 -33.76 -11.09
C ASP A 612 -5.27 -33.99 -12.46
N VAL A 613 -5.37 -33.03 -13.39
CA VAL A 613 -4.59 -33.07 -14.65
C VAL A 613 -3.08 -33.04 -14.36
N GLY A 614 -2.65 -32.20 -13.40
CA GLY A 614 -1.26 -32.14 -12.96
C GLY A 614 -0.74 -33.48 -12.41
N ARG A 615 -1.53 -34.14 -11.55
CA ARG A 615 -1.21 -35.47 -10.99
C ARG A 615 -1.09 -36.55 -12.07
N GLN A 616 -1.98 -36.56 -13.06
CA GLN A 616 -1.96 -37.57 -14.14
C GLN A 616 -0.71 -37.48 -15.01
N LEU A 617 -0.12 -36.28 -15.15
CA LEU A 617 1.03 -36.02 -16.01
C LEU A 617 2.34 -35.82 -15.24
N GLU A 618 2.30 -35.84 -13.90
CA GLU A 618 3.43 -35.65 -12.98
C GLU A 618 4.70 -36.37 -13.44
N GLY A 619 4.64 -37.69 -13.65
CA GLY A 619 5.82 -38.46 -14.05
C GLY A 619 6.44 -38.00 -15.39
N ARG A 620 5.63 -37.55 -16.36
CA ARG A 620 6.14 -37.03 -17.64
C ARG A 620 6.73 -35.63 -17.49
N ILE A 621 6.13 -34.79 -16.65
CA ILE A 621 6.59 -33.41 -16.41
C ILE A 621 7.88 -33.43 -15.58
N CYS A 622 7.95 -34.25 -14.53
CA CYS A 622 9.15 -34.48 -13.74
C CYS A 622 10.31 -34.97 -14.61
N GLU A 623 10.08 -35.96 -15.48
CA GLU A 623 11.11 -36.47 -16.40
C GLU A 623 11.55 -35.41 -17.43
N LEU A 624 10.62 -34.60 -17.97
CA LEU A 624 10.94 -33.47 -18.86
C LEU A 624 11.85 -32.45 -18.17
N VAL A 625 11.45 -31.98 -16.98
CA VAL A 625 12.22 -30.99 -16.21
C VAL A 625 13.58 -31.55 -15.79
N THR A 626 13.63 -32.81 -15.35
CA THR A 626 14.87 -33.52 -15.01
C THR A 626 15.84 -33.56 -16.19
N ARG A 627 15.34 -33.86 -17.40
CA ARG A 627 16.16 -33.87 -18.62
C ARG A 627 16.63 -32.49 -19.07
N VAL A 628 15.80 -31.45 -18.91
CA VAL A 628 16.21 -30.06 -19.17
C VAL A 628 17.27 -29.62 -18.15
N VAL A 629 17.06 -29.88 -16.86
CA VAL A 629 18.02 -29.53 -15.80
C VAL A 629 19.35 -30.26 -15.99
N ALA A 630 19.36 -31.52 -16.41
CA ALA A 630 20.58 -32.29 -16.66
C ALA A 630 21.51 -31.71 -17.75
N THR A 631 21.03 -30.79 -18.60
CA THR A 631 21.89 -30.07 -19.56
C THR A 631 22.50 -28.79 -19.00
N ILE A 632 21.96 -28.28 -17.90
CA ILE A 632 22.46 -27.09 -17.19
C ILE A 632 23.73 -27.50 -16.42
N ARG A 633 24.88 -27.09 -16.93
CA ARG A 633 26.20 -27.36 -16.34
C ARG A 633 26.86 -26.07 -15.88
N GLU A 634 27.74 -26.19 -14.90
CA GLU A 634 28.65 -25.11 -14.54
C GLU A 634 29.52 -24.75 -15.76
N SER A 635 29.49 -23.49 -16.14
CA SER A 635 30.44 -22.92 -17.08
C SER A 635 31.80 -22.89 -16.41
N ASN A 636 32.69 -23.85 -16.71
CA ASN A 636 34.06 -23.87 -16.18
C ASN A 636 34.84 -22.63 -16.63
N GLY A 637 34.72 -21.56 -15.83
CA GLY A 637 35.32 -20.25 -16.03
C GLY A 637 36.78 -20.21 -15.64
N HIS A 638 37.60 -21.09 -16.23
CA HIS A 638 39.04 -20.92 -16.31
C HIS A 638 39.41 -20.75 -17.79
N LYS A 639 39.40 -19.49 -18.22
CA LYS A 639 40.29 -19.05 -19.30
C LYS A 639 41.59 -18.62 -18.64
N GLU A 640 42.67 -19.22 -19.12
CA GLU A 640 44.07 -18.83 -18.82
C GLU A 640 44.36 -17.40 -19.27
#